data_AF-M7BKV3-F1
#
_entry.id   AF-M7BKV3-F1
#
_cell.length_a   1.000
_cell.length_b   1.000
_cell.length_c   1.000
_cell.angle_alpha   90.00
_cell.angle_beta   90.00
_cell.angle_gamma   90.00
#
_symmetry.space_group_name_H-M   'P 1'
#
loop_
_entity.id
_entity.type
_entity.pdbx_description
1 polymer ?
#
loop_
_entity_poly.entity_id
_entity_poly.type
_entity_poly.pdbx_seq_one_letter_code
_entity_poly.pdbx_strand_id
1 'polypeptide(L)'
;MLKNKSGTDLRPFLFLGKGGLFRLVKLNYTSVMQEEQQPEAAADPMSSSDAPEDDQKETSDASPNISDADAFKILLDMKMKKRQKKPNLPSTVTELVTEEGSKVFVVGTAHFSDSSKRDVVKTIQEVQPDVVVVELCQYRVSMLKMDEKTLLKEAKEINLEKLQQAIKQNGVMSGLMQMLLLKVSAHITEQLGMAPGGEFREAFKEAGKVPFCKFHLGDRPIPVTFKRAIAALSFWQKVKLAWGLCFLSDPISKDDVEKCKQKDLLEQMMAEMIGEFPDLHRTIVSERDIYLTYMLKQAAKRIELPRASETEPRKCIPSVVVGVVGMGHVPGIEKNWNTDLNIQEIMRQADGRKVLRSSIREFLCSEAMFHLGIPTTRAGTCVTSDSKVVRDILYDGNPKNERCTIVLRIASTFIRFGSFEIFKPTDEHTGRKGPSVNRNDIRIQMLNYVISTFYPEIQQAYSDNSVQRNAAFFREVTKRTARMVAEWQCVGFCHGVLNTDNMSIVGLTIDYGPFGFMDRYDPEHICNGSDNGGRYAYNKQPEICRWNLGKLAEALVPELPLEISELILEEEYDAEFERHYLQKMRKKLGLIHLELEDDDKLVSELLETMHLTGGDFTNTFRLLSSFSGDLDPLKLEDFLEKIAMQCASMEELKVAFRPQMDPRQLSMMLMLAQSNPQLFALIGTKANITKELERIEQFSKLQQLTAADLLSRNKRHWKEWLQKYRVRLEKEIESISNADVWNAERVKVMNSNNPKYILRNYIAQNAIEAAENGDFTEVREVLKCLENPFEETEGLAEVQEDQEEEETVAAAAATCAPVASSRLPYSSKPPLWASELCVT
;
A
#
# COMPACT_ATOMS: atom_id res chain seq x y z
N MET A 1 31.43 -9.21 39.70
CA MET A 1 31.90 -10.59 39.92
C MET A 1 30.92 -11.48 39.16
N LEU A 2 31.25 -12.28 38.14
CA LEU A 2 32.36 -13.21 37.92
C LEU A 2 32.91 -13.11 36.49
N LYS A 3 34.23 -13.27 36.38
CA LYS A 3 34.98 -13.53 35.14
C LYS A 3 34.96 -15.03 34.83
N ASN A 4 34.82 -15.38 33.55
CA ASN A 4 35.49 -16.49 32.85
C ASN A 4 35.16 -16.35 31.35
N LYS A 5 36.04 -15.79 30.50
CA LYS A 5 37.17 -16.44 29.81
C LYS A 5 36.85 -17.82 29.21
N SER A 6 36.37 -17.83 27.97
CA SER A 6 36.97 -18.67 26.93
C SER A 6 37.02 -17.85 25.65
N GLY A 7 38.23 -17.70 25.11
CA GLY A 7 38.50 -16.95 23.90
C GLY A 7 38.36 -17.85 22.69
N THR A 8 37.53 -17.43 21.75
CA THR A 8 37.59 -17.85 20.36
C THR A 8 37.55 -16.59 19.51
N ASP A 9 38.61 -16.38 18.74
CA ASP A 9 38.78 -15.29 17.78
C ASP A 9 37.57 -15.20 16.84
N LEU A 10 36.68 -14.24 17.08
CA LEU A 10 35.72 -13.78 16.09
C LEU A 10 36.43 -12.76 15.19
N ARG A 11 37.09 -13.26 14.15
CA ARG A 11 37.46 -12.43 12.99
C ARG A 11 36.16 -11.99 12.30
N PRO A 12 35.95 -10.69 12.04
CA PRO A 12 34.85 -10.24 11.19
C PRO A 12 35.13 -10.69 9.75
N PHE A 13 34.30 -11.60 9.22
CA PHE A 13 34.25 -11.87 7.79
C PHE A 13 33.65 -10.65 7.09
N LEU A 14 34.51 -9.71 6.70
CA LEU A 14 34.20 -8.76 5.63
C LEU A 14 34.03 -9.56 4.33
N PHE A 15 32.78 -9.70 3.87
CA PHE A 15 32.53 -10.06 2.48
C PHE A 15 32.81 -8.83 1.59
N LEU A 16 34.08 -8.64 1.23
CA LEU A 16 34.44 -7.91 0.02
C LEU A 16 34.23 -8.86 -1.17
N GLY A 17 33.01 -8.85 -1.70
CA GLY A 17 32.69 -9.49 -2.97
C GLY A 17 33.43 -8.80 -4.11
N LYS A 18 34.58 -9.35 -4.50
CA LYS A 18 35.27 -8.99 -5.74
C LYS A 18 34.41 -9.40 -6.95
N GLY A 19 34.19 -8.46 -7.86
CA GLY A 19 34.02 -8.70 -9.29
C GLY A 19 32.84 -9.56 -9.72
N GLY A 20 31.61 -9.02 -9.63
CA GLY A 20 30.44 -9.54 -10.32
C GLY A 20 29.92 -8.51 -11.32
N LEU A 21 30.10 -8.80 -12.62
CA LEU A 21 29.57 -8.01 -13.72
C LEU A 21 28.03 -7.92 -13.59
N PHE A 22 27.48 -6.71 -13.43
CA PHE A 22 26.03 -6.46 -13.46
C PHE A 22 25.48 -6.89 -14.83
N ARG A 23 24.87 -8.07 -14.91
CA ARG A 23 24.10 -8.51 -16.07
C ARG A 23 22.67 -7.98 -15.89
N LEU A 24 22.32 -6.95 -16.65
CA LEU A 24 20.92 -6.53 -16.83
C LEU A 24 20.09 -7.76 -17.24
N VAL A 25 19.15 -8.18 -16.39
CA VAL A 25 18.14 -9.17 -16.78
C VAL A 25 17.18 -8.49 -17.75
N LYS A 26 17.33 -8.79 -19.05
CA LYS A 26 16.29 -8.55 -20.05
C LYS A 26 15.12 -9.49 -19.71
N LEU A 27 13.98 -8.93 -19.30
CA LEU A 27 12.71 -9.64 -19.27
C LEU A 27 12.33 -10.00 -20.71
N ASN A 28 12.55 -11.25 -21.10
CA ASN A 28 11.98 -11.82 -22.32
C ASN A 28 10.53 -12.24 -22.02
N TYR A 29 9.57 -11.46 -22.50
CA TYR A 29 8.17 -11.89 -22.61
C TYR A 29 8.03 -12.75 -23.87
N THR A 30 8.20 -14.06 -23.75
CA THR A 30 7.80 -15.05 -24.77
C THR A 30 7.71 -16.43 -24.13
N SER A 31 6.78 -16.62 -23.21
CA SER A 31 6.37 -17.95 -22.74
C SER A 31 4.99 -17.89 -22.10
N VAL A 32 3.99 -17.57 -22.91
CA VAL A 32 2.63 -18.04 -22.75
C VAL A 32 2.28 -18.59 -24.12
N MET A 33 1.51 -19.68 -24.20
CA MET A 33 1.16 -20.46 -25.41
C MET A 33 1.99 -21.74 -25.61
N GLN A 34 1.96 -22.65 -24.63
CA GLN A 34 1.99 -24.10 -24.90
C GLN A 34 1.51 -24.82 -23.64
N GLU A 35 0.18 -24.98 -23.55
CA GLU A 35 -0.52 -26.03 -22.79
C GLU A 35 -2.02 -25.76 -22.99
N GLU A 36 -2.59 -26.33 -24.05
CA GLU A 36 -4.04 -26.54 -24.13
C GLU A 36 -4.28 -28.05 -24.13
N GLN A 37 -5.17 -28.43 -23.22
CA GLN A 37 -5.62 -29.76 -22.90
C GLN A 37 -6.31 -30.42 -24.10
N GLN A 38 -5.94 -31.67 -24.38
CA GLN A 38 -6.74 -32.59 -25.19
C GLN A 38 -8.06 -32.88 -24.45
N PRO A 39 -9.22 -32.83 -25.13
CA PRO A 39 -10.45 -33.39 -24.58
C PRO A 39 -10.41 -34.93 -24.69
N GLU A 40 -10.60 -35.62 -23.57
CA GLU A 40 -10.90 -37.06 -23.53
C GLU A 40 -12.25 -37.33 -24.22
N ALA A 41 -12.24 -38.15 -25.26
CA ALA A 41 -13.44 -38.71 -25.87
C ALA A 41 -13.48 -40.22 -25.59
N ALA A 42 -14.57 -40.66 -24.96
CA ALA A 42 -14.84 -42.05 -24.64
C ALA A 42 -15.16 -42.87 -25.92
N ALA A 43 -14.58 -44.06 -26.03
CA ALA A 43 -15.04 -45.16 -26.88
C ALA A 43 -16.33 -45.76 -26.26
N ASP A 44 -17.34 -46.24 -26.99
CA ASP A 44 -17.39 -47.39 -27.92
C ASP A 44 -18.88 -47.54 -28.43
N PRO A 45 -19.31 -48.49 -29.29
CA PRO A 45 -19.03 -48.70 -30.72
C PRO A 45 -20.32 -48.90 -31.60
N MET A 46 -20.10 -49.16 -32.91
CA MET A 46 -20.99 -49.77 -33.94
C MET A 46 -22.00 -48.90 -34.74
N SER A 47 -21.74 -48.74 -36.04
CA SER A 47 -22.33 -49.53 -37.17
C SER A 47 -22.29 -48.76 -38.51
N SER A 48 -21.92 -49.49 -39.59
CA SER A 48 -22.31 -49.37 -41.03
C SER A 48 -22.42 -47.96 -41.67
N SER A 49 -21.90 -47.63 -42.87
CA SER A 49 -21.68 -48.40 -44.10
C SER A 49 -20.98 -47.51 -45.16
N ASP A 50 -20.43 -48.17 -46.18
CA ASP A 50 -20.21 -47.72 -47.56
C ASP A 50 -19.01 -46.82 -47.93
N ALA A 51 -18.14 -47.44 -48.73
CA ALA A 51 -16.99 -46.93 -49.48
C ALA A 51 -17.46 -46.14 -50.75
N PRO A 52 -16.58 -45.55 -51.61
CA PRO A 52 -15.43 -46.22 -52.22
C PRO A 52 -14.10 -45.44 -52.23
N GLU A 53 -13.05 -46.24 -52.44
CA GLU A 53 -11.67 -45.89 -52.77
C GLU A 53 -11.59 -45.03 -54.04
N ASP A 54 -10.66 -44.07 -54.07
CA ASP A 54 -10.08 -43.64 -55.34
C ASP A 54 -8.61 -43.22 -55.20
N ASP A 55 -7.88 -43.54 -56.26
CA ASP A 55 -6.44 -43.72 -56.45
C ASP A 55 -5.46 -42.69 -55.86
N GLN A 56 -4.39 -43.23 -55.25
CA GLN A 56 -3.10 -42.55 -55.11
C GLN A 56 -2.44 -42.41 -56.50
N LYS A 57 -2.31 -41.17 -56.98
CA LYS A 57 -1.31 -40.81 -57.99
C LYS A 57 -0.21 -39.98 -57.36
N GLU A 58 0.94 -40.61 -57.20
CA GLU A 58 2.23 -39.94 -57.00
C GLU A 58 2.44 -38.91 -58.12
N THR A 59 2.54 -37.64 -57.76
CA THR A 59 3.25 -36.64 -58.56
C THR A 59 4.43 -36.16 -57.74
N SER A 60 5.60 -36.61 -58.16
CA SER A 60 6.89 -36.13 -57.71
C SER A 60 7.06 -34.67 -58.12
N ASP A 61 6.92 -33.74 -57.19
CA ASP A 61 7.48 -32.39 -57.34
C ASP A 61 8.58 -32.19 -56.29
N ALA A 62 9.81 -32.31 -56.76
CA ALA A 62 11.02 -32.08 -55.99
C ALA A 62 11.11 -30.58 -55.64
N SER A 63 10.68 -30.23 -54.43
CA SER A 63 11.02 -28.94 -53.82
C SER A 63 12.46 -29.00 -53.30
N PRO A 64 13.34 -28.03 -53.60
CA PRO A 64 14.69 -28.02 -53.06
C PRO A 64 14.63 -27.85 -51.54
N ASN A 65 15.30 -28.72 -50.78
CA ASN A 65 15.53 -28.54 -49.34
C ASN A 65 16.44 -27.32 -49.13
N ILE A 66 15.85 -26.13 -49.05
CA ILE A 66 16.52 -24.87 -48.70
C ILE A 66 16.83 -24.92 -47.20
N SER A 67 18.09 -24.67 -46.81
CA SER A 67 18.45 -24.57 -45.39
C SER A 67 17.80 -23.35 -44.73
N ASP A 68 17.50 -23.40 -43.44
CA ASP A 68 16.88 -22.26 -42.71
C ASP A 68 17.68 -20.95 -42.84
N ALA A 69 19.00 -21.05 -42.99
CA ALA A 69 19.89 -19.91 -43.21
C ALA A 69 19.74 -19.30 -44.61
N ASP A 70 19.55 -20.14 -45.63
CA ASP A 70 19.33 -19.69 -47.01
C ASP A 70 17.92 -19.10 -47.17
N ALA A 71 16.91 -19.70 -46.55
CA ALA A 71 15.55 -19.17 -46.50
C ALA A 71 15.51 -17.80 -45.80
N PHE A 72 16.24 -17.65 -44.69
CA PHE A 72 16.39 -16.37 -44.00
C PHE A 72 16.99 -15.28 -44.89
N LYS A 73 18.08 -15.60 -45.60
CA LYS A 73 18.77 -14.67 -46.50
C LYS A 73 17.89 -14.24 -47.68
N ILE A 74 17.17 -15.18 -48.28
CA ILE A 74 16.26 -14.91 -49.41
C ILE A 74 15.12 -13.97 -48.96
N LEU A 75 14.47 -14.28 -47.83
CA LEU A 75 13.37 -13.46 -47.31
C LEU A 75 13.85 -12.05 -46.90
N LEU A 76 15.06 -11.94 -46.35
CA LEU A 76 15.66 -10.67 -46.00
C LEU A 76 15.99 -9.84 -47.25
N ASP A 77 16.58 -10.44 -48.28
CA ASP A 77 16.89 -9.77 -49.55
C ASP A 77 15.62 -9.31 -50.28
N MET A 78 14.56 -10.11 -50.27
CA MET A 78 13.25 -9.73 -50.81
C MET A 78 12.66 -8.53 -50.07
N LYS A 79 12.74 -8.54 -48.73
CA LYS A 79 12.29 -7.42 -47.88
C LYS A 79 13.07 -6.14 -48.17
N MET A 80 14.40 -6.23 -48.30
CA MET A 80 15.26 -5.10 -48.60
C MET A 80 15.04 -4.55 -50.01
N LYS A 81 14.83 -5.41 -51.02
CA LYS A 81 14.47 -4.98 -52.38
C LYS A 81 13.14 -4.22 -52.43
N LYS A 82 12.13 -4.65 -51.65
CA LYS A 82 10.86 -3.93 -51.56
C LYS A 82 11.04 -2.53 -50.94
N ARG A 83 11.87 -2.41 -49.90
CA ARG A 83 12.18 -1.13 -49.24
C ARG A 83 12.97 -0.13 -50.08
N GLN A 84 13.63 -0.56 -51.16
CA GLN A 84 14.35 0.34 -52.07
C GLN A 84 13.41 1.24 -52.89
N LYS A 85 12.14 0.85 -53.04
CA LYS A 85 11.13 1.68 -53.71
C LYS A 85 10.57 2.70 -52.73
N LYS A 86 10.38 3.94 -53.18
CA LYS A 86 9.70 4.98 -52.38
C LYS A 86 8.24 4.55 -52.17
N PRO A 87 7.77 4.37 -50.93
CA PRO A 87 6.43 3.85 -50.67
C PRO A 87 5.35 4.88 -51.01
N ASN A 88 4.21 4.41 -51.53
CA ASN A 88 3.04 5.25 -51.80
C ASN A 88 2.08 5.26 -50.60
N LEU A 89 2.29 6.19 -49.67
CA LEU A 89 1.60 6.19 -48.38
C LEU A 89 0.32 7.07 -48.37
N PRO A 90 -0.72 6.67 -47.61
CA PRO A 90 -1.87 7.53 -47.32
C PRO A 90 -1.48 8.86 -46.65
N SER A 91 -2.32 9.89 -46.77
CA SER A 91 -2.12 11.19 -46.10
C SER A 91 -2.25 11.13 -44.58
N THR A 92 -2.77 10.03 -44.04
CA THR A 92 -2.89 9.74 -42.60
C THR A 92 -1.58 9.24 -41.98
N VAL A 93 -0.52 9.07 -42.78
CA VAL A 93 0.78 8.55 -42.33
C VAL A 93 1.79 9.66 -42.15
N THR A 94 2.40 9.69 -40.96
CA THR A 94 3.49 10.59 -40.60
C THR A 94 4.80 9.81 -40.54
N GLU A 95 5.84 10.25 -41.23
CA GLU A 95 7.18 9.65 -41.18
C GLU A 95 8.06 10.39 -40.16
N LEU A 96 8.53 9.66 -39.15
CA LEU A 96 9.47 10.12 -38.13
C LEU A 96 10.79 9.35 -38.25
N VAL A 97 11.91 10.01 -37.97
CA VAL A 97 13.26 9.43 -38.12
C VAL A 97 14.01 9.56 -36.80
N THR A 98 14.71 8.50 -36.39
CA THR A 98 15.58 8.55 -35.20
C THR A 98 16.96 9.09 -35.56
N GLU A 99 17.72 9.59 -34.58
CA GLU A 99 19.12 10.03 -34.76
C GLU A 99 19.99 8.93 -35.38
N GLU A 100 19.66 7.66 -35.12
CA GLU A 100 20.39 6.50 -35.62
C GLU A 100 19.97 6.05 -37.04
N GLY A 101 19.01 6.75 -37.66
CA GLY A 101 18.54 6.51 -39.03
C GLY A 101 17.38 5.53 -39.17
N SER A 102 16.78 5.07 -38.07
CA SER A 102 15.57 4.21 -38.12
C SER A 102 14.35 5.03 -38.51
N LYS A 103 13.42 4.43 -39.25
CA LYS A 103 12.19 5.09 -39.72
C LYS A 103 10.97 4.58 -38.99
N VAL A 104 10.08 5.48 -38.59
CA VAL A 104 8.82 5.18 -37.90
C VAL A 104 7.67 5.84 -38.65
N PHE A 105 6.78 5.02 -39.20
CA PHE A 105 5.61 5.46 -39.93
C PHE A 105 4.38 5.37 -39.01
N VAL A 106 3.91 6.51 -38.52
CA VAL A 106 2.77 6.61 -37.62
C VAL A 106 1.49 6.80 -38.44
N VAL A 107 0.62 5.79 -38.45
CA VAL A 107 -0.69 5.81 -39.11
C VAL A 107 -1.72 6.32 -38.12
N GLY A 108 -2.26 7.52 -38.36
CA GLY A 108 -3.37 8.06 -37.59
C GLY A 108 -4.71 7.44 -38.02
N THR A 109 -5.35 6.70 -37.13
CA THR A 109 -6.60 5.99 -37.42
C THR A 109 -7.79 6.63 -36.71
N ALA A 110 -8.94 6.68 -37.39
CA ALA A 110 -10.23 6.82 -36.73
C ALA A 110 -10.73 5.41 -36.41
N HIS A 111 -10.87 5.08 -35.12
CA HIS A 111 -11.14 3.72 -34.59
C HIS A 111 -12.46 3.05 -35.06
N PHE A 112 -13.20 3.75 -35.94
CA PHE A 112 -14.49 3.36 -36.49
C PHE A 112 -14.55 3.69 -37.99
N SER A 113 -13.53 3.33 -38.78
CA SER A 113 -13.55 3.56 -40.23
C SER A 113 -12.89 2.47 -41.08
N ASP A 114 -13.58 2.05 -42.14
CA ASP A 114 -13.02 1.17 -43.17
C ASP A 114 -11.92 1.84 -44.02
N SER A 115 -11.86 3.18 -44.05
CA SER A 115 -10.71 3.87 -44.65
C SER A 115 -9.45 3.66 -43.81
N SER A 116 -9.55 3.72 -42.48
CA SER A 116 -8.41 3.50 -41.57
C SER A 116 -7.87 2.06 -41.64
N LYS A 117 -8.74 1.06 -41.80
CA LYS A 117 -8.32 -0.33 -42.08
C LYS A 117 -7.48 -0.40 -43.36
N ARG A 118 -7.94 0.21 -44.45
CA ARG A 118 -7.23 0.23 -45.74
C ARG A 118 -5.90 0.96 -45.65
N ASP A 119 -5.83 2.07 -44.93
CA ASP A 119 -4.60 2.85 -44.75
C ASP A 119 -3.54 2.06 -43.97
N VAL A 120 -3.94 1.34 -42.92
CA VAL A 120 -3.05 0.45 -42.15
C VAL A 120 -2.49 -0.67 -43.04
N VAL A 121 -3.38 -1.36 -43.77
CA VAL A 121 -3.00 -2.45 -44.67
C VAL A 121 -2.01 -1.95 -45.73
N LYS A 122 -2.35 -0.85 -46.41
CA LYS A 122 -1.51 -0.24 -47.44
C LYS A 122 -0.14 0.15 -46.88
N THR A 123 -0.09 0.76 -45.71
CA THR A 123 1.17 1.19 -45.08
C THR A 123 2.06 0.00 -44.75
N ILE A 124 1.54 -1.05 -44.12
CA ILE A 124 2.33 -2.25 -43.78
C ILE A 124 2.86 -2.94 -45.04
N GLN A 125 2.05 -3.02 -46.09
CA GLN A 125 2.44 -3.64 -47.37
C GLN A 125 3.52 -2.85 -48.11
N GLU A 126 3.40 -1.53 -48.18
CA GLU A 126 4.36 -0.66 -48.86
C GLU A 126 5.69 -0.54 -48.09
N VAL A 127 5.63 -0.43 -46.77
CA VAL A 127 6.80 -0.17 -45.92
C VAL A 127 7.57 -1.44 -45.55
N GLN A 128 6.88 -2.59 -45.50
CA GLN A 128 7.44 -3.87 -45.06
C GLN A 128 8.17 -3.76 -43.70
N PRO A 129 7.49 -3.43 -42.59
CA PRO A 129 8.13 -3.12 -41.31
C PRO A 129 8.85 -4.29 -40.65
N ASP A 130 9.74 -3.98 -39.70
CA ASP A 130 10.34 -4.92 -38.76
C ASP A 130 9.53 -5.04 -37.47
N VAL A 131 8.83 -3.97 -37.10
CA VAL A 131 7.95 -3.95 -35.93
C VAL A 131 6.68 -3.18 -36.28
N VAL A 132 5.53 -3.76 -35.95
CA VAL A 132 4.23 -3.06 -35.90
C VAL A 132 3.89 -2.81 -34.43
N VAL A 133 3.67 -1.55 -34.07
CA VAL A 133 3.25 -1.12 -32.73
C VAL A 133 1.81 -0.65 -32.83
N VAL A 134 0.92 -1.14 -31.97
CA VAL A 134 -0.49 -0.68 -31.91
C VAL A 134 -0.79 0.02 -30.59
N GLU A 135 -1.65 1.03 -30.60
CA GLU A 135 -2.20 1.70 -29.41
C GLU A 135 -3.18 0.78 -28.66
N LEU A 136 -2.66 -0.32 -28.13
CA LEU A 136 -3.40 -1.29 -27.34
C LEU A 136 -2.53 -1.71 -26.16
N CYS A 137 -3.13 -1.84 -24.97
CA CYS A 137 -2.44 -2.32 -23.77
C CYS A 137 -2.80 -3.79 -23.49
N GLN A 138 -2.03 -4.45 -22.61
CA GLN A 138 -2.18 -5.88 -22.30
C GLN A 138 -3.59 -6.30 -21.84
N TYR A 139 -4.34 -5.38 -21.22
CA TYR A 139 -5.70 -5.63 -20.73
C TYR A 139 -6.76 -5.67 -21.83
N ARG A 140 -6.41 -5.27 -23.06
CA ARG A 140 -7.33 -5.18 -24.21
C ARG A 140 -6.95 -6.12 -25.36
N VAL A 141 -6.01 -7.03 -25.15
CA VAL A 141 -5.50 -7.96 -26.18
C VAL A 141 -6.57 -8.93 -26.67
N SER A 142 -7.55 -9.28 -25.83
CA SER A 142 -8.69 -10.13 -26.22
C SER A 142 -9.45 -9.56 -27.43
N MET A 143 -9.44 -8.24 -27.63
CA MET A 143 -10.06 -7.57 -28.79
C MET A 143 -9.44 -7.96 -30.14
N LEU A 144 -8.22 -8.50 -30.16
CA LEU A 144 -7.55 -8.97 -31.37
C LEU A 144 -7.98 -10.40 -31.77
N LYS A 145 -8.52 -11.19 -30.82
CA LYS A 145 -8.87 -12.61 -31.02
C LYS A 145 -10.37 -12.85 -31.26
N MET A 146 -11.21 -11.91 -30.85
CA MET A 146 -12.67 -12.03 -30.97
C MET A 146 -13.17 -11.53 -32.33
N ASP A 147 -14.12 -12.25 -32.92
CA ASP A 147 -14.79 -11.81 -34.14
C ASP A 147 -15.82 -10.70 -33.84
N GLU A 148 -16.16 -9.92 -34.86
CA GLU A 148 -17.01 -8.73 -34.76
C GLU A 148 -18.38 -9.03 -34.14
N LYS A 149 -18.93 -10.22 -34.41
CA LYS A 149 -20.21 -10.69 -33.86
C LYS A 149 -20.14 -11.02 -32.37
N THR A 150 -19.02 -11.58 -31.89
CA THR A 150 -18.84 -11.89 -30.46
C THR A 150 -18.62 -10.62 -29.63
N LEU A 151 -17.85 -9.66 -30.14
CA LEU A 151 -17.69 -8.35 -29.50
C LEU A 151 -19.02 -7.57 -29.40
N LEU A 152 -19.84 -7.64 -30.46
CA LEU A 152 -21.19 -7.09 -30.49
C LEU A 152 -22.10 -7.70 -29.42
N LYS A 153 -21.96 -9.00 -29.14
CA LYS A 153 -22.72 -9.70 -28.10
C LYS A 153 -22.24 -9.34 -26.69
N GLU A 154 -20.92 -9.31 -26.47
CA GLU A 154 -20.34 -8.94 -25.18
C GLU A 154 -20.60 -7.47 -24.78
N ALA A 155 -20.61 -6.55 -25.75
CA ALA A 155 -20.93 -5.14 -25.51
C ALA A 155 -22.40 -4.93 -25.11
N LYS A 156 -23.30 -5.83 -25.53
CA LYS A 156 -24.73 -5.81 -25.17
C LYS A 156 -25.01 -6.51 -23.83
N GLU A 157 -24.17 -7.45 -23.41
CA GLU A 157 -24.29 -8.21 -22.16
C GLU A 157 -23.45 -7.61 -21.01
N ILE A 158 -23.47 -6.28 -20.85
CA ILE A 158 -22.83 -5.63 -19.70
C ILE A 158 -23.70 -5.88 -18.46
N ASN A 159 -23.29 -6.83 -17.61
CA ASN A 159 -24.00 -7.17 -16.38
C ASN A 159 -23.44 -6.41 -15.14
N LEU A 160 -24.28 -6.23 -14.13
CA LEU A 160 -23.98 -5.57 -12.83
C LEU A 160 -22.80 -6.23 -12.11
N GLU A 161 -22.60 -7.53 -12.33
CA GLU A 161 -21.49 -8.33 -11.78
C GLU A 161 -20.12 -7.90 -12.30
N LYS A 162 -20.00 -7.59 -13.61
CA LYS A 162 -18.74 -7.10 -14.21
C LYS A 162 -18.39 -5.71 -13.68
N LEU A 163 -19.39 -4.86 -13.41
CA LEU A 163 -19.22 -3.56 -12.76
C LEU A 163 -18.73 -3.73 -11.32
N GLN A 164 -19.36 -4.60 -10.54
CA GLN A 164 -18.93 -4.91 -9.17
C GLN A 164 -17.49 -5.42 -9.14
N GLN A 165 -17.11 -6.29 -10.08
CA GLN A 165 -15.75 -6.82 -10.18
C GLN A 165 -14.73 -5.72 -10.52
N ALA A 166 -15.05 -4.82 -11.46
CA ALA A 166 -14.19 -3.69 -11.83
C ALA A 166 -14.02 -2.68 -10.68
N ILE A 167 -15.10 -2.38 -9.95
CA ILE A 167 -15.10 -1.52 -8.75
C ILE A 167 -14.23 -2.14 -7.67
N LYS A 168 -14.33 -3.45 -7.46
CA LYS A 168 -13.59 -4.17 -6.42
C LYS A 168 -12.10 -4.28 -6.72
N GLN A 169 -11.73 -4.42 -8.00
CA GLN A 169 -10.33 -4.54 -8.42
C GLN A 169 -9.60 -3.20 -8.46
N ASN A 170 -10.27 -2.13 -8.90
CA ASN A 170 -9.61 -0.87 -9.24
C ASN A 170 -10.22 0.36 -8.53
N GLY A 171 -11.18 0.16 -7.62
CA GLY A 171 -11.91 1.22 -6.91
C GLY A 171 -13.15 1.69 -7.67
N VAL A 172 -14.09 2.29 -6.93
CA VAL A 172 -15.41 2.74 -7.43
C VAL A 172 -15.28 3.60 -8.68
N MET A 173 -14.38 4.59 -8.66
CA MET A 173 -14.17 5.50 -9.79
C MET A 173 -13.61 4.80 -11.04
N SER A 174 -12.67 3.87 -10.86
CA SER A 174 -12.13 3.13 -12.01
C SER A 174 -13.18 2.18 -12.60
N GLY A 175 -14.04 1.59 -11.77
CA GLY A 175 -15.15 0.75 -12.23
C GLY A 175 -16.24 1.54 -12.96
N LEU A 176 -16.63 2.71 -12.43
CA LEU A 176 -17.57 3.62 -13.09
C LEU A 176 -17.05 4.12 -14.44
N MET A 177 -15.76 4.49 -14.50
CA MET A 177 -15.14 4.96 -15.74
C MET A 177 -15.03 3.85 -16.80
N GLN A 178 -14.71 2.62 -16.38
CA GLN A 178 -14.72 1.45 -17.25
C GLN A 178 -16.13 1.14 -17.78
N MET A 179 -17.16 1.28 -16.94
CA MET A 179 -18.55 1.11 -17.34
C MET A 179 -19.00 2.19 -18.34
N LEU A 180 -18.64 3.45 -18.13
CA LEU A 180 -18.94 4.51 -19.10
C LEU A 180 -18.32 4.18 -20.46
N LEU A 181 -17.04 3.81 -20.49
CA LEU A 181 -16.36 3.46 -21.74
C LEU A 181 -17.01 2.27 -22.45
N LEU A 182 -17.47 1.27 -21.70
CA LEU A 182 -18.21 0.13 -22.26
C LEU A 182 -19.58 0.56 -22.80
N LYS A 183 -20.33 1.41 -22.09
CA LYS A 183 -21.62 1.96 -22.54
C LYS A 183 -21.48 2.79 -23.82
N VAL A 184 -20.49 3.69 -23.84
CA VAL A 184 -20.16 4.52 -25.02
C VAL A 184 -19.78 3.61 -26.19
N SER A 185 -18.91 2.62 -25.96
CA SER A 185 -18.50 1.66 -26.99
C SER A 185 -19.69 0.85 -27.53
N ALA A 186 -20.59 0.38 -26.68
CA ALA A 186 -21.78 -0.38 -27.07
C ALA A 186 -22.75 0.46 -27.91
N HIS A 187 -23.02 1.70 -27.49
CA HIS A 187 -23.91 2.63 -28.19
C HIS A 187 -23.38 3.04 -29.57
N ILE A 188 -22.07 3.33 -29.67
CA ILE A 188 -21.41 3.62 -30.95
C ILE A 188 -21.51 2.42 -31.90
N THR A 189 -21.27 1.21 -31.37
CA THR A 189 -21.30 -0.02 -32.16
C THR A 189 -22.71 -0.30 -32.71
N GLU A 190 -23.76 -0.02 -31.93
CA GLU A 190 -25.15 -0.19 -32.35
C GLU A 190 -25.59 0.83 -33.43
N GLN A 191 -25.11 2.08 -33.36
CA GLN A 191 -25.44 3.10 -34.34
C GLN A 191 -24.63 2.98 -35.64
N LEU A 192 -23.37 2.52 -35.57
CA LEU A 192 -22.47 2.42 -36.73
C LEU A 192 -22.45 1.04 -37.40
N GLY A 193 -22.85 -0.03 -36.70
CA GLY A 193 -22.79 -1.39 -37.24
C GLY A 193 -21.37 -1.94 -37.43
N MET A 194 -20.37 -1.34 -36.78
CA MET A 194 -18.95 -1.70 -36.88
C MET A 194 -18.35 -1.86 -35.48
N ALA A 195 -17.60 -2.93 -35.22
CA ALA A 195 -16.94 -3.12 -33.93
C ALA A 195 -15.62 -2.32 -33.84
N PRO A 196 -15.36 -1.63 -32.72
CA PRO A 196 -14.12 -0.88 -32.49
C PRO A 196 -12.87 -1.78 -32.63
N GLY A 197 -11.75 -1.16 -33.01
CA GLY A 197 -10.44 -1.82 -33.09
C GLY A 197 -10.20 -2.63 -34.37
N GLY A 198 -10.98 -2.39 -35.43
CA GLY A 198 -10.85 -3.10 -36.69
C GLY A 198 -9.50 -2.88 -37.36
N GLU A 199 -8.97 -1.67 -37.27
CA GLU A 199 -7.64 -1.26 -37.71
C GLU A 199 -6.52 -2.02 -36.98
N PHE A 200 -6.66 -2.30 -35.67
CA PHE A 200 -5.68 -3.08 -34.92
C PHE A 200 -5.71 -4.57 -35.30
N ARG A 201 -6.90 -5.11 -35.57
CA ARG A 201 -7.05 -6.49 -36.08
C ARG A 201 -6.40 -6.64 -37.45
N GLU A 202 -6.62 -5.70 -38.36
CA GLU A 202 -5.98 -5.71 -39.68
C GLU A 202 -4.46 -5.49 -39.56
N ALA A 203 -3.99 -4.62 -38.66
CA ALA A 203 -2.56 -4.47 -38.37
C ALA A 203 -1.91 -5.79 -37.91
N PHE A 204 -2.59 -6.54 -37.03
CA PHE A 204 -2.12 -7.83 -36.54
C PHE A 204 -2.04 -8.89 -37.66
N LYS A 205 -3.09 -8.98 -38.49
CA LYS A 205 -3.13 -9.89 -39.65
C LYS A 205 -2.04 -9.57 -40.67
N GLU A 206 -1.87 -8.30 -41.04
CA GLU A 206 -0.88 -7.89 -42.03
C GLU A 206 0.55 -8.00 -41.50
N ALA A 207 0.79 -7.72 -40.20
CA ALA A 207 2.10 -7.94 -39.58
C ALA A 207 2.55 -9.40 -39.72
N GLY A 208 1.63 -10.36 -39.55
CA GLY A 208 1.91 -11.79 -39.74
C GLY A 208 2.28 -12.20 -41.18
N LYS A 209 1.98 -11.36 -42.17
CA LYS A 209 2.33 -11.59 -43.60
C LYS A 209 3.71 -11.03 -43.96
N VAL A 210 4.31 -10.18 -43.12
CA VAL A 210 5.60 -9.55 -43.38
C VAL A 210 6.74 -10.36 -42.73
N PRO A 211 7.75 -10.82 -43.50
CA PRO A 211 8.85 -11.60 -42.95
C PRO A 211 9.57 -10.88 -41.81
N PHE A 212 9.78 -11.60 -40.71
CA PHE A 212 10.48 -11.15 -39.49
C PHE A 212 9.84 -9.94 -38.79
N CYS A 213 8.58 -9.61 -39.10
CA CYS A 213 7.87 -8.51 -38.45
C CYS A 213 7.39 -8.92 -37.05
N LYS A 214 7.77 -8.15 -36.04
CA LYS A 214 7.26 -8.29 -34.67
C LYS A 214 6.00 -7.47 -34.48
N PHE A 215 5.15 -7.88 -33.55
CA PHE A 215 3.94 -7.14 -33.18
C PHE A 215 4.00 -6.75 -31.70
N HIS A 216 3.92 -5.45 -31.42
CA HIS A 216 4.06 -4.88 -30.07
C HIS A 216 2.82 -4.09 -29.65
N LEU A 217 2.50 -4.18 -28.37
CA LEU A 217 1.49 -3.39 -27.69
C LEU A 217 2.14 -2.11 -27.16
N GLY A 218 1.76 -0.95 -27.69
CA GLY A 218 2.43 0.32 -27.44
C GLY A 218 1.80 1.18 -26.34
N ASP A 219 0.62 0.81 -25.83
CA ASP A 219 -0.15 1.67 -24.94
C ASP A 219 0.06 1.39 -23.44
N ARG A 220 -0.14 2.42 -22.62
CA ARG A 220 -0.01 2.35 -21.16
C ARG A 220 -1.16 1.49 -20.58
N PRO A 221 -0.89 0.65 -19.57
CA PRO A 221 -1.94 -0.01 -18.80
C PRO A 221 -3.05 0.94 -18.35
N ILE A 222 -4.29 0.67 -18.76
CA ILE A 222 -5.47 1.47 -18.39
C ILE A 222 -5.60 1.68 -16.87
N PRO A 223 -5.41 0.67 -16.01
CA PRO A 223 -5.47 0.88 -14.56
C PRO A 223 -4.47 1.92 -14.04
N VAL A 224 -3.29 2.03 -14.67
CA VAL A 224 -2.27 3.03 -14.32
C VAL A 224 -2.71 4.41 -14.77
N THR A 225 -3.22 4.53 -16.01
CA THR A 225 -3.80 5.77 -16.54
C THR A 225 -4.90 6.29 -15.62
N PHE A 226 -5.84 5.43 -15.22
CA PHE A 226 -6.98 5.82 -14.39
C PHE A 226 -6.59 6.16 -12.96
N LYS A 227 -5.70 5.37 -12.35
CA LYS A 227 -5.21 5.66 -11.00
C LYS A 227 -4.55 7.05 -10.94
N ARG A 228 -3.74 7.40 -11.95
CA ARG A 228 -3.11 8.72 -12.06
C ARG A 228 -4.12 9.83 -12.34
N ALA A 229 -5.04 9.60 -13.28
CA ALA A 229 -6.08 10.56 -13.63
C ALA A 229 -6.97 10.89 -12.42
N ILE A 230 -7.36 9.88 -11.63
CA ILE A 230 -8.14 10.06 -10.40
C ILE A 230 -7.29 10.73 -9.31
N ALA A 231 -6.02 10.35 -9.16
CA ALA A 231 -5.13 10.97 -8.17
C ALA A 231 -4.91 12.47 -8.42
N ALA A 232 -4.96 12.92 -9.67
CA ALA A 232 -4.84 14.32 -10.05
C ALA A 232 -6.09 15.17 -9.70
N LEU A 233 -7.20 14.56 -9.30
CA LEU A 233 -8.44 15.25 -8.95
C LEU A 233 -8.57 15.45 -7.44
N SER A 234 -9.05 16.62 -7.03
CA SER A 234 -9.49 16.87 -5.65
C SER A 234 -10.68 15.98 -5.27
N PHE A 235 -10.95 15.82 -3.97
CA PHE A 235 -12.10 15.05 -3.48
C PHE A 235 -13.42 15.49 -4.12
N TRP A 236 -13.66 16.79 -4.25
CA TRP A 236 -14.87 17.33 -4.86
C TRP A 236 -14.94 17.12 -6.37
N GLN A 237 -13.80 17.22 -7.06
CA GLN A 237 -13.74 16.87 -8.49
C GLN A 237 -14.01 15.37 -8.70
N LYS A 238 -13.56 14.50 -7.80
CA LYS A 238 -13.90 13.06 -7.82
C LYS A 238 -15.39 12.83 -7.62
N VAL A 239 -16.03 13.52 -6.67
CA VAL A 239 -17.49 13.44 -6.43
C VAL A 239 -18.28 14.00 -7.61
N LYS A 240 -17.90 15.17 -8.14
CA LYS A 240 -18.54 15.79 -9.32
C LYS A 240 -18.40 14.91 -10.55
N LEU A 241 -17.21 14.33 -10.77
CA LEU A 241 -16.95 13.37 -11.84
C LEU A 241 -17.81 12.10 -11.64
N ALA A 242 -17.86 11.54 -10.44
CA ALA A 242 -18.70 10.37 -10.14
C ALA A 242 -20.17 10.63 -10.44
N TRP A 243 -20.67 11.80 -10.04
CA TRP A 243 -22.02 12.26 -10.35
C TRP A 243 -22.26 12.38 -11.85
N GLY A 244 -21.37 13.09 -12.57
CA GLY A 244 -21.45 13.19 -14.03
C GLY A 244 -21.46 11.84 -14.73
N LEU A 245 -20.62 10.90 -14.28
CA LEU A 245 -20.55 9.54 -14.83
C LEU A 245 -21.80 8.70 -14.54
N CYS A 246 -22.43 8.89 -13.37
CA CYS A 246 -23.66 8.18 -12.99
C CYS A 246 -24.91 8.71 -13.71
N PHE A 247 -24.92 9.97 -14.12
CA PHE A 247 -26.08 10.66 -14.69
C PHE A 247 -25.87 11.18 -16.13
N LEU A 248 -24.84 10.72 -16.85
CA LEU A 248 -24.73 10.88 -18.31
C LEU A 248 -25.93 10.20 -18.98
N SER A 249 -26.98 10.99 -19.23
CA SER A 249 -28.32 10.51 -19.61
C SER A 249 -28.68 10.84 -21.06
N ASP A 250 -27.83 11.55 -21.81
CA ASP A 250 -28.15 11.92 -23.18
C ASP A 250 -27.56 10.89 -24.17
N PRO A 251 -28.39 10.25 -25.02
CA PRO A 251 -27.91 9.36 -26.06
C PRO A 251 -27.16 10.15 -27.13
N ILE A 252 -25.93 9.71 -27.45
CA ILE A 252 -25.10 10.27 -28.54
C ILE A 252 -25.92 10.25 -29.84
N SER A 253 -26.06 11.40 -30.51
CA SER A 253 -26.89 11.53 -31.71
C SER A 253 -26.21 10.93 -32.95
N LYS A 254 -26.99 10.61 -33.98
CA LYS A 254 -26.44 10.14 -35.27
C LYS A 254 -25.54 11.18 -35.94
N ASP A 255 -25.81 12.46 -35.72
CA ASP A 255 -25.00 13.56 -36.25
C ASP A 255 -23.64 13.66 -35.54
N ASP A 256 -23.58 13.36 -34.23
CA ASP A 256 -22.32 13.28 -33.49
C ASP A 256 -21.49 12.11 -34.01
N VAL A 257 -22.12 10.96 -34.26
CA VAL A 257 -21.49 9.76 -34.81
C VAL A 257 -20.93 9.97 -36.23
N GLU A 258 -21.57 10.77 -37.09
CA GLU A 258 -21.03 11.10 -38.42
C GLU A 258 -19.86 12.08 -38.36
N LYS A 259 -19.90 13.08 -37.48
CA LYS A 259 -18.74 13.95 -37.21
C LYS A 259 -17.52 13.16 -36.71
N CYS A 260 -17.76 12.04 -36.00
CA CYS A 260 -16.72 11.14 -35.50
C CYS A 260 -16.02 10.26 -36.56
N LYS A 261 -16.55 10.23 -37.80
CA LYS A 261 -15.81 9.63 -38.93
C LYS A 261 -14.69 10.55 -39.43
N GLN A 262 -14.74 11.85 -39.08
CA GLN A 262 -13.82 12.88 -39.55
C GLN A 262 -12.84 13.37 -38.47
N LYS A 263 -13.15 13.14 -37.18
CA LYS A 263 -12.31 13.45 -36.00
C LYS A 263 -12.51 12.38 -34.93
N ASP A 264 -11.56 12.24 -34.01
CA ASP A 264 -11.69 11.28 -32.91
C ASP A 264 -12.82 11.69 -31.94
N LEU A 265 -13.85 10.84 -31.80
CA LEU A 265 -14.96 11.04 -30.86
C LEU A 265 -14.46 11.27 -29.43
N LEU A 266 -13.38 10.57 -29.07
CA LEU A 266 -12.76 10.69 -27.76
C LEU A 266 -12.16 12.08 -27.59
N GLU A 267 -11.52 12.64 -28.63
CA GLU A 267 -10.92 13.98 -28.61
C GLU A 267 -11.97 15.08 -28.45
N GLN A 268 -13.15 14.95 -29.06
CA GLN A 268 -14.24 15.92 -28.91
C GLN A 268 -14.90 15.85 -27.53
N MET A 269 -15.20 14.65 -27.03
CA MET A 269 -15.70 14.46 -25.65
C MET A 269 -14.67 14.92 -24.63
N MET A 270 -13.38 14.70 -24.92
CA MET A 270 -12.29 15.18 -24.08
C MET A 270 -12.13 16.70 -24.18
N ALA A 271 -12.37 17.34 -25.32
CA ALA A 271 -12.32 18.79 -25.46
C ALA A 271 -13.40 19.51 -24.64
N GLU A 272 -14.60 18.94 -24.56
CA GLU A 272 -15.66 19.42 -23.65
C GLU A 272 -15.28 19.18 -22.19
N MET A 273 -14.68 18.01 -21.90
CA MET A 273 -14.18 17.66 -20.57
C MET A 273 -12.95 18.47 -20.13
N ILE A 274 -12.11 18.97 -21.06
CA ILE A 274 -10.95 19.84 -20.82
C ILE A 274 -11.38 21.16 -20.19
N GLY A 275 -12.54 21.68 -20.58
CA GLY A 275 -13.11 22.90 -20.00
C GLY A 275 -13.49 22.73 -18.53
N GLU A 276 -13.96 21.54 -18.13
CA GLU A 276 -14.40 21.27 -16.76
C GLU A 276 -13.34 20.58 -15.87
N PHE A 277 -12.40 19.81 -16.44
CA PHE A 277 -11.40 18.98 -15.74
C PHE A 277 -10.04 18.96 -16.49
N PRO A 278 -9.26 20.06 -16.50
CA PRO A 278 -8.03 20.18 -17.29
C PRO A 278 -6.92 19.18 -16.89
N ASP A 279 -6.83 18.80 -15.62
CA ASP A 279 -5.82 17.83 -15.14
C ASP A 279 -6.06 16.40 -15.65
N LEU A 280 -7.31 16.09 -16.02
CA LEU A 280 -7.67 14.82 -16.61
C LEU A 280 -7.13 14.67 -18.04
N HIS A 281 -7.14 15.75 -18.80
CA HIS A 281 -6.57 15.77 -20.16
C HIS A 281 -5.05 15.57 -20.15
N ARG A 282 -4.34 16.23 -19.22
CA ARG A 282 -2.90 16.04 -19.04
C ARG A 282 -2.56 14.57 -18.84
N THR A 283 -3.29 13.87 -17.97
CA THR A 283 -3.02 12.47 -17.62
C THR A 283 -3.53 11.47 -18.66
N ILE A 284 -4.68 11.69 -19.30
CA ILE A 284 -5.28 10.74 -20.26
C ILE A 284 -4.68 10.86 -21.67
N VAL A 285 -4.36 12.08 -22.13
CA VAL A 285 -3.83 12.32 -23.48
C VAL A 285 -2.35 12.67 -23.43
N SER A 286 -1.95 13.77 -22.79
CA SER A 286 -0.56 14.25 -22.90
C SER A 286 0.48 13.29 -22.32
N GLU A 287 0.22 12.67 -21.16
CA GLU A 287 1.12 11.63 -20.61
C GLU A 287 1.11 10.34 -21.46
N ARG A 288 -0.01 10.04 -22.11
CA ARG A 288 -0.17 8.87 -22.97
C ARG A 288 0.62 9.05 -24.27
N ASP A 289 0.63 10.25 -24.83
CA ASP A 289 1.47 10.64 -25.97
C ASP A 289 2.96 10.43 -25.66
N ILE A 290 3.41 10.86 -24.48
CA ILE A 290 4.80 10.67 -24.02
C ILE A 290 5.13 9.18 -23.96
N TYR A 291 4.23 8.36 -23.40
CA TYR A 291 4.43 6.91 -23.31
C TYR A 291 4.45 6.22 -24.69
N LEU A 292 3.51 6.55 -25.56
CA LEU A 292 3.44 6.03 -26.94
C LEU A 292 4.70 6.40 -27.73
N THR A 293 5.17 7.65 -27.60
CA THR A 293 6.42 8.13 -28.20
C THR A 293 7.61 7.31 -27.73
N TYR A 294 7.71 7.03 -26.43
CA TYR A 294 8.76 6.17 -25.91
C TYR A 294 8.68 4.75 -26.45
N MET A 295 7.49 4.15 -26.50
CA MET A 295 7.33 2.80 -27.04
C MET A 295 7.72 2.71 -28.52
N LEU A 296 7.39 3.73 -29.32
CA LEU A 296 7.82 3.84 -30.71
C LEU A 296 9.35 4.01 -30.84
N LYS A 297 9.99 4.85 -29.99
CA LYS A 297 11.46 4.97 -29.93
C LYS A 297 12.13 3.65 -29.56
N GLN A 298 11.57 2.91 -28.61
CA GLN A 298 12.10 1.61 -28.19
C GLN A 298 11.96 0.54 -29.28
N ALA A 299 10.85 0.57 -30.02
CA ALA A 299 10.65 -0.30 -31.19
C ALA A 299 11.59 0.05 -32.36
N ALA A 300 12.03 1.31 -32.45
CA ALA A 300 12.90 1.82 -33.51
C ALA A 300 14.41 1.60 -33.25
N LYS A 301 14.77 0.81 -32.23
CA LYS A 301 16.17 0.43 -31.97
C LYS A 301 16.71 -0.43 -33.11
N ARG A 302 18.01 -0.25 -33.41
CA ARG A 302 18.71 -1.03 -34.44
C ARG A 302 18.55 -2.53 -34.24
N ILE A 303 18.41 -3.23 -35.36
CA ILE A 303 18.23 -4.68 -35.40
C ILE A 303 19.60 -5.32 -35.60
N GLU A 304 19.96 -6.25 -34.72
CA GLU A 304 21.13 -7.10 -34.87
C GLU A 304 20.81 -8.24 -35.85
N LEU A 305 21.63 -8.40 -36.89
CA LEU A 305 21.50 -9.50 -37.83
C LEU A 305 22.07 -10.81 -37.24
N PRO A 306 21.50 -11.98 -37.58
CA PRO A 306 22.06 -13.27 -37.19
C PRO A 306 23.50 -13.44 -37.71
N ARG A 307 24.37 -14.03 -36.88
CA ARG A 307 25.76 -14.31 -37.25
C ARG A 307 25.89 -15.73 -37.82
N ALA A 308 26.77 -15.92 -38.79
CA ALA A 308 27.13 -17.26 -39.24
C ALA A 308 28.18 -17.92 -38.32
N SER A 309 28.96 -17.12 -37.58
CA SER A 309 29.98 -17.57 -36.61
C SER A 309 30.21 -16.52 -35.51
N GLU A 310 30.63 -16.94 -34.32
CA GLU A 310 30.97 -16.05 -33.20
C GLU A 310 32.10 -15.05 -33.51
N THR A 311 32.92 -15.33 -34.52
CA THR A 311 34.04 -14.47 -34.94
C THR A 311 33.64 -13.32 -35.87
N GLU A 312 32.41 -13.28 -36.39
CA GLU A 312 31.93 -12.18 -37.25
C GLU A 312 31.51 -10.93 -36.43
N PRO A 313 31.86 -9.72 -36.90
CA PRO A 313 31.46 -8.47 -36.24
C PRO A 313 29.94 -8.28 -36.26
N ARG A 314 29.37 -7.77 -35.16
CA ARG A 314 27.92 -7.46 -35.08
C ARG A 314 27.55 -6.45 -36.16
N LYS A 315 26.73 -6.85 -37.12
CA LYS A 315 26.14 -5.94 -38.11
C LYS A 315 24.76 -5.51 -37.63
N CYS A 316 24.62 -4.22 -37.34
CA CYS A 316 23.36 -3.62 -36.94
C CYS A 316 22.80 -2.78 -38.10
N ILE A 317 21.50 -2.91 -38.37
CA ILE A 317 20.81 -2.11 -39.38
C ILE A 317 19.72 -1.23 -38.73
N PRO A 318 19.46 -0.02 -39.27
CA PRO A 318 18.31 0.77 -38.87
C PRO A 318 17.02 -0.01 -39.08
N SER A 319 16.10 0.08 -38.12
CA SER A 319 14.81 -0.60 -38.17
C SER A 319 13.78 0.25 -38.90
N VAL A 320 12.76 -0.41 -39.45
CA VAL A 320 11.55 0.25 -39.95
C VAL A 320 10.35 -0.16 -39.09
N VAL A 321 9.65 0.81 -38.52
CA VAL A 321 8.52 0.60 -37.60
C VAL A 321 7.25 1.20 -38.20
N VAL A 322 6.12 0.53 -38.03
CA VAL A 322 4.79 1.11 -38.28
C VAL A 322 4.06 1.22 -36.94
N GLY A 323 3.65 2.43 -36.57
CA GLY A 323 2.83 2.71 -35.40
C GLY A 323 1.38 2.95 -35.80
N VAL A 324 0.43 2.16 -35.31
CA VAL A 324 -1.01 2.37 -35.55
C VAL A 324 -1.62 2.96 -34.29
N VAL A 325 -1.97 4.24 -34.35
CA VAL A 325 -2.46 5.03 -33.21
C VAL A 325 -3.71 5.81 -33.59
N GLY A 326 -4.54 6.16 -32.62
CA GLY A 326 -5.63 7.10 -32.78
C GLY A 326 -5.12 8.43 -33.33
N MET A 327 -5.87 9.02 -34.26
CA MET A 327 -5.45 10.25 -34.96
C MET A 327 -5.15 11.40 -34.00
N GLY A 328 -5.85 11.48 -32.85
CA GLY A 328 -5.61 12.49 -31.81
C GLY A 328 -4.24 12.41 -31.13
N HIS A 329 -3.57 11.25 -31.16
CA HIS A 329 -2.25 11.06 -30.55
C HIS A 329 -1.09 11.47 -31.47
N VAL A 330 -1.32 11.58 -32.78
CA VAL A 330 -0.26 11.86 -33.78
C VAL A 330 0.44 13.21 -33.50
N PRO A 331 -0.25 14.34 -33.29
CA PRO A 331 0.41 15.62 -33.01
C PRO A 331 1.26 15.61 -31.72
N GLY A 332 0.78 14.91 -30.69
CA GLY A 332 1.51 14.74 -29.43
C GLY A 332 2.78 13.91 -29.59
N ILE A 333 2.74 12.86 -30.41
CA ILE A 333 3.91 12.04 -30.73
C ILE A 333 4.95 12.84 -31.53
N GLU A 334 4.53 13.59 -32.54
CA GLU A 334 5.42 14.46 -33.33
C GLU A 334 6.13 15.48 -32.43
N LYS A 335 5.36 16.16 -31.57
CA LYS A 335 5.88 17.16 -30.63
C LYS A 335 6.92 16.58 -29.67
N ASN A 336 6.71 15.34 -29.20
CA ASN A 336 7.59 14.67 -28.24
C ASN A 336 8.75 13.90 -28.91
N TRP A 337 8.79 13.82 -30.24
CA TRP A 337 9.74 12.94 -30.93
C TRP A 337 11.20 13.31 -30.67
N ASN A 338 11.52 14.60 -30.60
CA ASN A 338 12.89 15.09 -30.39
C ASN A 338 13.13 15.59 -28.95
N THR A 339 12.25 15.25 -28.00
CA THR A 339 12.39 15.66 -26.60
C THR A 339 12.90 14.51 -25.72
N ASP A 340 13.54 14.87 -24.60
CA ASP A 340 13.88 13.94 -23.54
C ASP A 340 12.61 13.56 -22.76
N LEU A 341 12.27 12.27 -22.78
CA LEU A 341 11.04 11.76 -22.19
C LEU A 341 11.29 11.27 -20.76
N ASN A 342 10.65 11.89 -19.77
CA ASN A 342 10.72 11.43 -18.38
C ASN A 342 9.74 10.27 -18.11
N ILE A 343 10.05 9.10 -18.66
CA ILE A 343 9.17 7.92 -18.57
C ILE A 343 9.03 7.42 -17.14
N GLN A 344 10.04 7.63 -16.29
CA GLN A 344 9.94 7.21 -14.89
C GLN A 344 8.85 7.98 -14.14
N GLU A 345 8.64 9.27 -14.41
CA GLU A 345 7.61 10.08 -13.76
C GLU A 345 6.18 9.58 -14.07
N ILE A 346 5.95 9.15 -15.31
CA ILE A 346 4.64 8.68 -15.78
C ILE A 346 4.42 7.17 -15.58
N MET A 347 5.47 6.41 -15.26
CA MET A 347 5.44 4.96 -14.97
C MET A 347 5.59 4.59 -13.50
N ARG A 348 6.09 5.47 -12.64
CA ARG A 348 6.35 5.15 -11.22
C ARG A 348 5.05 4.83 -10.48
N GLN A 349 4.96 3.59 -10.00
CA GLN A 349 4.04 3.20 -8.90
C GLN A 349 4.70 3.37 -7.51
N ALA A 350 6.02 3.55 -7.45
CA ALA A 350 6.80 4.04 -6.32
C ALA A 350 8.19 4.43 -6.87
N ASP A 351 8.82 5.47 -6.34
CA ASP A 351 10.16 5.93 -6.79
C ASP A 351 11.33 5.20 -6.11
N GLY A 352 11.04 4.28 -5.19
CA GLY A 352 12.04 3.57 -4.40
C GLY A 352 12.80 4.45 -3.42
N ARG A 353 12.29 5.66 -3.10
CA ARG A 353 12.93 6.62 -2.19
C ARG A 353 12.13 6.79 -0.91
N LYS A 354 12.87 6.97 0.20
CA LYS A 354 12.35 7.37 1.50
C LYS A 354 12.75 8.82 1.79
N VAL A 355 11.98 9.52 2.62
CA VAL A 355 12.15 10.94 2.95
C VAL A 355 12.62 11.12 4.39
N LEU A 356 13.08 12.32 4.74
CA LEU A 356 13.67 12.61 6.05
C LEU A 356 12.71 12.34 7.22
N ARG A 357 11.48 12.86 7.15
CA ARG A 357 10.47 12.69 8.20
C ARG A 357 10.20 11.22 8.54
N SER A 358 9.92 10.39 7.53
CA SER A 358 9.61 8.97 7.75
C SER A 358 10.85 8.18 8.17
N SER A 359 12.04 8.65 7.79
CA SER A 359 13.31 8.05 8.19
C SER A 359 13.62 8.31 9.67
N ILE A 360 13.44 9.54 10.14
CA ILE A 360 13.59 9.90 11.55
C ILE A 360 12.57 9.16 12.41
N ARG A 361 11.31 9.10 11.99
CA ARG A 361 10.26 8.35 12.71
C ARG A 361 10.58 6.87 12.84
N GLU A 362 10.96 6.20 11.75
CA GLU A 362 11.36 4.78 11.79
C GLU A 362 12.59 4.58 12.68
N PHE A 363 13.59 5.46 12.59
CA PHE A 363 14.81 5.39 13.40
C PHE A 363 14.49 5.51 14.90
N LEU A 364 13.82 6.59 15.31
CA LEU A 364 13.50 6.83 16.71
C LEU A 364 12.56 5.76 17.28
N CYS A 365 11.57 5.31 16.53
CA CYS A 365 10.60 4.32 17.03
C CYS A 365 11.21 2.93 17.18
N SER A 366 12.09 2.52 16.24
CA SER A 366 12.84 1.27 16.34
C SER A 366 13.62 1.20 17.64
N GLU A 367 14.32 2.29 17.99
CA GLU A 367 15.14 2.33 19.20
C GLU A 367 14.27 2.49 20.46
N ALA A 368 13.21 3.32 20.42
CA ALA A 368 12.26 3.43 21.52
C ALA A 368 11.64 2.08 21.90
N MET A 369 11.15 1.32 20.91
CA MET A 369 10.54 0.02 21.14
C MET A 369 11.56 -0.99 21.73
N PHE A 370 12.82 -0.94 21.28
CA PHE A 370 13.88 -1.77 21.84
C PHE A 370 14.13 -1.46 23.32
N HIS A 371 14.25 -0.18 23.69
CA HIS A 371 14.50 0.24 25.07
C HIS A 371 13.28 0.11 25.99
N LEU A 372 12.07 0.08 25.43
CA LEU A 372 10.85 -0.35 26.14
C LEU A 372 10.81 -1.87 26.39
N GLY A 373 11.76 -2.64 25.83
CA GLY A 373 11.80 -4.09 25.95
C GLY A 373 10.85 -4.83 25.00
N ILE A 374 10.34 -4.15 23.97
CA ILE A 374 9.42 -4.71 22.98
C ILE A 374 10.22 -5.24 21.78
N PRO A 375 10.01 -6.51 21.35
CA PRO A 375 10.70 -7.06 20.19
C PRO A 375 10.48 -6.21 18.93
N THR A 376 11.58 -5.79 18.30
CA THR A 376 11.55 -4.87 17.16
C THR A 376 12.78 -4.99 16.25
N THR A 377 12.64 -4.57 15.00
CA THR A 377 13.79 -4.23 14.16
C THR A 377 14.54 -3.02 14.72
N ARG A 378 15.87 -3.03 14.60
CA ARG A 378 16.75 -1.94 15.06
C ARG A 378 17.10 -0.99 13.94
N ALA A 379 17.49 0.23 14.29
CA ALA A 379 17.93 1.24 13.34
C ALA A 379 19.36 1.70 13.64
N GLY A 380 20.30 1.38 12.75
CA GLY A 380 21.72 1.69 12.96
C GLY A 380 22.10 3.13 12.62
N THR A 381 21.67 3.63 11.46
CA THR A 381 22.02 4.98 10.98
C THR A 381 20.90 5.59 10.15
N CYS A 382 20.72 6.90 10.23
CA CYS A 382 19.84 7.69 9.36
C CYS A 382 20.68 8.70 8.58
N VAL A 383 20.70 8.59 7.24
CA VAL A 383 21.55 9.40 6.35
C VAL A 383 20.66 10.16 5.37
N THR A 384 20.68 11.49 5.44
CA THR A 384 19.97 12.36 4.50
C THR A 384 20.87 12.83 3.35
N SER A 385 20.27 13.34 2.28
CA SER A 385 20.98 13.80 1.08
C SER A 385 20.32 15.05 0.49
N ASP A 386 21.05 15.75 -0.38
CA ASP A 386 20.51 16.88 -1.14
C ASP A 386 19.58 16.47 -2.28
N SER A 387 19.55 15.17 -2.63
CA SER A 387 18.61 14.64 -3.61
C SER A 387 17.19 14.79 -3.07
N LYS A 388 16.29 15.41 -3.84
CA LYS A 388 14.90 15.62 -3.43
C LYS A 388 13.93 14.74 -4.20
N VAL A 389 12.79 14.50 -3.58
CA VAL A 389 11.67 13.78 -4.17
C VAL A 389 10.36 14.47 -3.83
N VAL A 390 9.44 14.50 -4.80
CA VAL A 390 8.14 15.14 -4.62
C VAL A 390 7.23 14.22 -3.81
N ARG A 391 6.60 14.75 -2.76
CA ARG A 391 5.61 14.06 -1.93
C ARG A 391 4.43 14.98 -1.68
N ASP A 392 3.24 14.43 -1.82
CA ASP A 392 2.02 15.03 -1.27
C ASP A 392 1.67 14.26 -0.01
N ILE A 393 1.92 14.87 1.16
CA ILE A 393 1.88 14.20 2.47
C ILE A 393 0.43 13.90 2.87
N LEU A 394 -0.47 14.85 2.60
CA LEU A 394 -1.88 14.78 3.00
C LEU A 394 -2.79 14.34 1.85
N TYR A 395 -2.23 14.10 0.66
CA TYR A 395 -2.98 13.82 -0.57
C TYR A 395 -3.99 14.93 -0.90
N ASP A 396 -3.66 16.17 -0.54
CA ASP A 396 -4.51 17.36 -0.63
C ASP A 396 -4.25 18.19 -1.91
N GLY A 397 -3.29 17.76 -2.73
CA GLY A 397 -2.88 18.47 -3.94
C GLY A 397 -1.77 19.49 -3.72
N ASN A 398 -1.14 19.54 -2.54
CA ASN A 398 -0.04 20.46 -2.21
C ASN A 398 1.31 19.72 -2.08
N PRO A 399 1.90 19.23 -3.19
CA PRO A 399 3.14 18.47 -3.15
C PRO A 399 4.34 19.33 -2.72
N LYS A 400 5.18 18.78 -1.84
CA LYS A 400 6.43 19.36 -1.34
C LYS A 400 7.64 18.57 -1.84
N ASN A 401 8.76 19.26 -2.00
CA ASN A 401 10.05 18.62 -2.28
C ASN A 401 10.73 18.21 -0.98
N GLU A 402 10.80 16.91 -0.70
CA GLU A 402 11.41 16.36 0.50
C GLU A 402 12.80 15.76 0.21
N ARG A 403 13.73 15.84 1.17
CA ARG A 403 15.07 15.25 1.03
C ARG A 403 15.02 13.72 1.10
N CYS A 404 15.65 13.08 0.12
CA CYS A 404 15.86 11.64 0.10
C CYS A 404 16.76 11.25 1.27
N THR A 405 16.30 10.27 2.04
CA THR A 405 16.95 9.81 3.26
C THR A 405 16.90 8.29 3.31
N ILE A 406 17.93 7.68 3.88
CA ILE A 406 18.08 6.22 4.02
C ILE A 406 18.21 5.90 5.50
N VAL A 407 17.55 4.82 5.92
CA VAL A 407 17.73 4.22 7.26
C VAL A 407 18.37 2.84 7.10
N LEU A 408 19.44 2.58 7.86
CA LEU A 408 20.00 1.24 8.00
C LEU A 408 19.18 0.46 9.03
N ARG A 409 18.29 -0.43 8.55
CA ARG A 409 17.52 -1.33 9.40
C ARG A 409 18.27 -2.62 9.66
N ILE A 410 18.25 -3.10 10.90
CA ILE A 410 18.98 -4.28 11.38
C ILE A 410 17.99 -5.22 12.07
N ALA A 411 17.97 -6.49 11.66
CA ALA A 411 17.14 -7.52 12.25
C ALA A 411 17.79 -8.89 12.07
N SER A 412 17.38 -9.89 12.85
CA SER A 412 17.80 -11.28 12.63
C SER A 412 17.31 -11.81 11.28
N THR A 413 16.12 -11.38 10.85
CA THR A 413 15.54 -11.69 9.55
C THR A 413 14.50 -10.65 9.15
N PHE A 414 14.26 -10.54 7.85
CA PHE A 414 13.19 -9.73 7.25
C PHE A 414 12.09 -10.59 6.60
N ILE A 415 12.11 -11.91 6.85
CA ILE A 415 11.05 -12.81 6.41
C ILE A 415 9.76 -12.46 7.17
N ARG A 416 8.69 -12.28 6.41
CA ARG A 416 7.37 -11.84 6.88
C ARG A 416 6.34 -12.95 6.65
N PHE A 417 5.14 -12.84 7.21
CA PHE A 417 4.07 -13.79 6.89
C PHE A 417 3.73 -13.72 5.39
N GLY A 418 3.65 -12.51 4.84
CA GLY A 418 3.45 -12.27 3.41
C GLY A 418 4.55 -12.87 2.52
N SER A 419 5.74 -13.19 3.04
CA SER A 419 6.77 -13.91 2.29
C SER A 419 6.32 -15.33 1.91
N PHE A 420 5.46 -15.97 2.71
CA PHE A 420 4.86 -17.26 2.40
C PHE A 420 3.61 -17.13 1.52
N GLU A 421 2.94 -15.98 1.53
CA GLU A 421 1.72 -15.78 0.72
C GLU A 421 2.00 -15.63 -0.78
N ILE A 422 3.25 -15.39 -1.18
CA ILE A 422 3.62 -15.35 -2.61
C ILE A 422 3.40 -16.69 -3.33
N PHE A 423 3.21 -17.78 -2.58
CA PHE A 423 2.90 -19.12 -3.07
C PHE A 423 1.39 -19.43 -3.08
N LYS A 424 0.52 -18.53 -2.58
CA LYS A 424 -0.92 -18.79 -2.54
C LYS A 424 -1.53 -18.83 -3.94
N PRO A 425 -2.45 -19.79 -4.21
CA PRO A 425 -3.21 -19.84 -5.45
C PRO A 425 -4.14 -18.64 -5.59
N THR A 426 -4.86 -18.58 -6.71
CA THR A 426 -5.83 -17.52 -6.97
C THR A 426 -6.89 -17.50 -5.88
N ASP A 427 -6.99 -16.38 -5.17
CA ASP A 427 -8.05 -16.12 -4.21
C ASP A 427 -9.39 -15.98 -4.94
N GLU A 428 -10.38 -16.76 -4.55
CA GLU A 428 -11.68 -16.85 -5.21
C GLU A 428 -12.45 -15.52 -5.17
N HIS A 429 -12.22 -14.71 -4.14
CA HIS A 429 -12.97 -13.48 -3.91
C HIS A 429 -12.39 -12.27 -4.65
N THR A 430 -11.06 -12.17 -4.73
CA THR A 430 -10.33 -11.03 -5.29
C THR A 430 -9.73 -11.32 -6.67
N GLY A 431 -9.59 -12.60 -7.05
CA GLY A 431 -8.91 -13.03 -8.26
C GLY A 431 -7.40 -12.80 -8.24
N ARG A 432 -6.82 -12.42 -7.09
CA ARG A 432 -5.38 -12.20 -6.94
C ARG A 432 -4.67 -13.52 -6.68
N LYS A 433 -3.47 -13.67 -7.22
CA LYS A 433 -2.61 -14.84 -6.98
C LYS A 433 -1.20 -14.40 -6.62
N GLY A 434 -0.51 -15.23 -5.85
CA GLY A 434 0.90 -15.03 -5.58
C GLY A 434 1.75 -15.18 -6.85
N PRO A 435 2.92 -14.52 -6.97
CA PRO A 435 3.79 -14.64 -8.14
C PRO A 435 4.45 -16.03 -8.28
N SER A 436 4.37 -16.89 -7.26
CA SER A 436 5.10 -18.16 -7.17
C SER A 436 4.22 -19.38 -6.86
N VAL A 437 2.92 -19.36 -7.22
CA VAL A 437 1.92 -20.39 -6.84
C VAL A 437 2.42 -21.85 -6.91
N ASN A 438 3.11 -22.23 -7.99
CA ASN A 438 3.51 -23.61 -8.24
C ASN A 438 4.94 -23.94 -7.74
N ARG A 439 5.56 -23.07 -6.93
CA ARG A 439 6.93 -23.22 -6.42
C ARG A 439 6.97 -23.72 -4.98
N ASN A 440 6.29 -24.84 -4.74
CA ASN A 440 6.27 -25.50 -3.44
C ASN A 440 7.67 -25.91 -2.96
N ASP A 441 8.57 -26.23 -3.90
CA ASP A 441 9.98 -26.50 -3.63
C ASP A 441 10.66 -25.35 -2.87
N ILE A 442 10.46 -24.10 -3.33
CA ILE A 442 11.02 -22.91 -2.69
C ILE A 442 10.35 -22.66 -1.35
N ARG A 443 9.02 -22.83 -1.26
CA ARG A 443 8.29 -22.64 0.00
C ARG A 443 8.80 -23.56 1.10
N ILE A 444 8.97 -24.86 0.78
CA ILE A 444 9.51 -25.86 1.71
C ILE A 444 10.94 -25.51 2.11
N GLN A 445 11.77 -25.14 1.13
CA GLN A 445 13.14 -24.70 1.40
C GLN A 445 13.18 -23.49 2.34
N MET A 446 12.31 -22.50 2.11
CA MET A 446 12.22 -21.31 2.95
C MET A 446 11.73 -21.64 4.36
N LEU A 447 10.71 -22.50 4.50
CA LEU A 447 10.22 -22.96 5.80
C LEU A 447 11.32 -23.70 6.57
N ASN A 448 12.00 -24.65 5.93
CA ASN A 448 13.13 -25.37 6.52
C ASN A 448 14.26 -24.42 6.94
N TYR A 449 14.59 -23.43 6.11
CA TYR A 449 15.59 -22.41 6.42
C TYR A 449 15.18 -21.58 7.65
N VAL A 450 13.93 -21.12 7.71
CA VAL A 450 13.42 -20.34 8.84
C VAL A 450 13.50 -21.14 10.14
N ILE A 451 13.01 -22.38 10.13
CA ILE A 451 12.98 -23.22 11.34
C ILE A 451 14.40 -23.58 11.78
N SER A 452 15.26 -24.04 10.87
CA SER A 452 16.63 -24.44 11.22
C SER A 452 17.50 -23.27 11.69
N THR A 453 17.29 -22.06 11.17
CA THR A 453 18.13 -20.89 11.47
C THR A 453 17.64 -20.13 12.70
N PHE A 454 16.32 -19.91 12.82
CA PHE A 454 15.75 -19.02 13.85
C PHE A 454 15.02 -19.77 14.96
N TYR A 455 14.78 -21.08 14.80
CA TYR A 455 14.15 -21.97 15.77
C TYR A 455 14.91 -23.31 15.90
N PRO A 456 16.23 -23.29 16.11
CA PRO A 456 17.06 -24.50 16.08
C PRO A 456 16.65 -25.55 17.13
N GLU A 457 16.17 -25.10 18.30
CA GLU A 457 15.64 -25.96 19.36
C GLU A 457 14.44 -26.81 18.86
N ILE A 458 13.56 -26.22 18.05
CA ILE A 458 12.41 -26.91 17.45
C ILE A 458 12.88 -27.89 16.37
N GLN A 459 13.85 -27.48 15.55
CA GLN A 459 14.45 -28.34 14.54
C GLN A 459 15.11 -29.58 15.18
N GLN A 460 15.75 -29.41 16.33
CA GLN A 460 16.40 -30.50 17.04
C GLN A 460 15.39 -31.45 17.71
N ALA A 461 14.37 -30.90 18.37
CA ALA A 461 13.36 -31.68 19.08
C ALA A 461 12.48 -32.57 18.17
N TYR A 462 12.29 -32.16 16.91
CA TYR A 462 11.41 -32.85 15.96
C TYR A 462 12.11 -33.19 14.64
N SER A 463 13.40 -33.56 14.71
CA SER A 463 14.25 -33.82 13.54
C SER A 463 13.70 -34.86 12.56
N ASP A 464 12.98 -35.88 13.06
CA ASP A 464 12.42 -36.97 12.26
C ASP A 464 10.95 -36.78 11.87
N ASN A 465 10.29 -35.68 12.27
CA ASN A 465 8.87 -35.44 12.00
C ASN A 465 8.60 -34.00 11.56
N SER A 466 8.57 -33.76 10.25
CA SER A 466 8.38 -32.43 9.66
C SER A 466 7.06 -31.79 10.06
N VAL A 467 5.95 -32.54 10.13
CA VAL A 467 4.63 -31.99 10.48
C VAL A 467 4.61 -31.51 11.93
N GLN A 468 5.09 -32.33 12.87
CA GLN A 468 5.18 -31.94 14.29
C GLN A 468 6.16 -30.79 14.50
N ARG A 469 7.28 -30.77 13.78
CA ARG A 469 8.22 -29.66 13.77
C ARG A 469 7.57 -28.36 13.30
N ASN A 470 6.84 -28.41 12.18
CA ASN A 470 6.15 -27.25 11.60
C ASN A 470 5.02 -26.77 12.52
N ALA A 471 4.30 -27.68 13.18
CA ALA A 471 3.29 -27.37 14.18
C ALA A 471 3.90 -26.70 15.42
N ALA A 472 5.02 -27.20 15.94
CA ALA A 472 5.74 -26.59 17.05
C ALA A 472 6.29 -25.20 16.68
N PHE A 473 6.81 -25.03 15.46
CA PHE A 473 7.20 -23.73 14.92
C PHE A 473 6.03 -22.75 14.88
N PHE A 474 4.90 -23.16 14.29
CA PHE A 474 3.72 -22.30 14.20
C PHE A 474 3.19 -21.91 15.58
N ARG A 475 3.15 -22.86 16.54
CA ARG A 475 2.80 -22.59 17.94
C ARG A 475 3.70 -21.52 18.56
N GLU A 476 5.02 -21.59 18.34
CA GLU A 476 5.93 -20.57 18.86
C GLU A 476 5.74 -19.21 18.18
N VAL A 477 5.50 -19.16 16.86
CA VAL A 477 5.19 -17.91 16.14
C VAL A 477 3.90 -17.28 16.66
N THR A 478 2.86 -18.09 16.91
CA THR A 478 1.59 -17.67 17.52
C THR A 478 1.83 -17.03 18.88
N LYS A 479 2.58 -17.69 19.77
CA LYS A 479 2.90 -17.16 21.11
C LYS A 479 3.71 -15.87 21.07
N ARG A 480 4.73 -15.79 20.20
CA ARG A 480 5.52 -14.56 20.04
C ARG A 480 4.68 -13.39 19.54
N THR A 481 3.79 -13.64 18.59
CA THR A 481 2.88 -12.61 18.05
C THR A 481 1.90 -12.14 19.12
N ALA A 482 1.30 -13.05 19.88
CA ALA A 482 0.40 -12.74 21.00
C ALA A 482 1.09 -11.87 22.08
N ARG A 483 2.30 -12.26 22.51
CA ARG A 483 3.11 -11.46 23.46
C ARG A 483 3.45 -10.08 22.91
N MET A 484 3.89 -10.00 21.65
CA MET A 484 4.28 -8.75 21.01
C MET A 484 3.11 -7.75 20.99
N VAL A 485 1.93 -8.17 20.53
CA VAL A 485 0.77 -7.28 20.49
C VAL A 485 0.25 -6.96 21.90
N ALA A 486 0.35 -7.86 22.86
CA ALA A 486 0.06 -7.56 24.27
C ALA A 486 0.97 -6.44 24.83
N GLU A 487 2.27 -6.47 24.53
CA GLU A 487 3.18 -5.37 24.90
C GLU A 487 2.79 -4.05 24.22
N TRP A 488 2.36 -4.08 22.94
CA TRP A 488 1.85 -2.88 22.26
C TRP A 488 0.65 -2.27 22.98
N GLN A 489 -0.29 -3.10 23.43
CA GLN A 489 -1.44 -2.65 24.22
C GLN A 489 -0.97 -2.04 25.55
N CYS A 490 -0.02 -2.67 26.25
CA CYS A 490 0.45 -2.17 27.55
C CYS A 490 1.19 -0.82 27.50
N VAL A 491 1.70 -0.40 26.34
CA VAL A 491 2.36 0.91 26.14
C VAL A 491 1.57 1.89 25.27
N GLY A 492 0.36 1.52 24.86
CA GLY A 492 -0.49 2.38 24.04
C GLY A 492 0.04 2.60 22.61
N PHE A 493 0.79 1.63 22.07
CA PHE A 493 1.33 1.69 20.71
C PHE A 493 0.30 1.22 19.68
N CYS A 494 0.11 2.01 18.62
CA CYS A 494 -0.72 1.68 17.46
C CYS A 494 0.15 1.66 16.20
N HIS A 495 0.20 0.51 15.51
CA HIS A 495 1.08 0.31 14.35
C HIS A 495 0.57 0.98 13.06
N GLY A 496 -0.75 1.01 12.87
CA GLY A 496 -1.42 1.69 11.75
C GLY A 496 -1.40 0.96 10.39
N VAL A 497 -0.57 -0.07 10.18
CA VAL A 497 -0.51 -0.86 8.94
C VAL A 497 -0.15 -2.32 9.22
N LEU A 498 -1.09 -3.08 9.77
CA LEU A 498 -0.90 -4.50 10.11
C LEU A 498 -1.30 -5.43 8.96
N ASN A 499 -0.77 -5.17 7.77
CA ASN A 499 -0.86 -6.13 6.66
C ASN A 499 0.03 -7.36 6.96
N THR A 500 -0.25 -8.49 6.31
CA THR A 500 0.52 -9.73 6.49
C THR A 500 1.98 -9.61 6.07
N ASP A 501 2.30 -8.75 5.11
CA ASP A 501 3.66 -8.40 4.76
C ASP A 501 4.35 -7.56 5.85
N ASN A 502 3.66 -6.98 6.83
CA ASN A 502 4.26 -6.30 7.97
C ASN A 502 4.29 -7.16 9.25
N MET A 503 4.00 -8.45 9.14
CA MET A 503 4.10 -9.38 10.27
C MET A 503 5.40 -10.17 10.18
N SER A 504 6.31 -9.96 11.15
CA SER A 504 7.60 -10.65 11.19
C SER A 504 7.44 -12.13 11.56
N ILE A 505 8.14 -13.02 10.85
CA ILE A 505 8.10 -14.45 11.16
C ILE A 505 8.71 -14.80 12.52
N VAL A 506 9.52 -13.89 13.09
CA VAL A 506 10.16 -14.05 14.40
C VAL A 506 9.51 -13.23 15.52
N GLY A 507 8.38 -12.58 15.26
CA GLY A 507 7.63 -11.80 16.25
C GLY A 507 8.28 -10.46 16.61
N LEU A 508 8.87 -9.78 15.62
CA LEU A 508 9.39 -8.41 15.75
C LEU A 508 8.38 -7.39 15.22
N THR A 509 8.26 -6.26 15.92
CA THR A 509 7.67 -5.03 15.36
C THR A 509 8.50 -4.58 14.17
N ILE A 510 7.87 -4.33 13.03
CA ILE A 510 8.58 -4.05 11.76
C ILE A 510 7.75 -3.11 10.89
N ASP A 511 8.44 -2.26 10.12
CA ASP A 511 7.82 -1.34 9.15
C ASP A 511 7.03 -0.18 9.78
N TYR A 512 7.78 0.67 10.48
CA TYR A 512 7.31 1.92 11.06
C TYR A 512 6.93 2.95 9.98
N GLY A 513 5.66 2.97 9.60
CA GLY A 513 5.05 3.99 8.76
C GLY A 513 4.18 4.95 9.59
N PRO A 514 2.85 4.93 9.44
CA PRO A 514 1.94 5.77 10.19
C PRO A 514 1.58 5.18 11.55
N PHE A 515 2.59 4.89 12.37
CA PHE A 515 2.39 4.46 13.76
C PHE A 515 2.08 5.66 14.67
N GLY A 516 1.60 5.39 15.88
CA GLY A 516 1.50 6.39 16.95
C GLY A 516 1.49 5.76 18.33
N PHE A 517 2.09 6.42 19.31
CA PHE A 517 1.78 6.18 20.71
C PHE A 517 0.60 7.07 21.10
N MET A 518 -0.38 6.52 21.82
CA MET A 518 -1.51 7.29 22.29
C MET A 518 -1.07 8.35 23.31
N ASP A 519 -1.47 9.60 23.08
CA ASP A 519 -1.40 10.64 24.09
C ASP A 519 -2.53 10.44 25.10
N ARG A 520 -3.78 10.77 24.75
CA ARG A 520 -4.97 10.39 25.52
C ARG A 520 -5.38 8.96 25.22
N TYR A 521 -5.90 8.25 26.23
CA TYR A 521 -6.48 6.94 25.98
C TYR A 521 -7.76 7.04 25.15
N ASP A 522 -7.73 6.36 24.00
CA ASP A 522 -8.86 6.23 23.11
C ASP A 522 -8.82 4.81 22.52
N PRO A 523 -9.72 3.90 22.95
CA PRO A 523 -9.68 2.51 22.50
C PRO A 523 -9.82 2.39 20.99
N GLU A 524 -10.50 3.35 20.35
CA GLU A 524 -10.71 3.38 18.91
C GLU A 524 -9.68 4.25 18.17
N HIS A 525 -8.56 4.60 18.81
CA HIS A 525 -7.52 5.44 18.20
C HIS A 525 -7.03 4.87 16.86
N ILE A 526 -7.12 5.68 15.80
CA ILE A 526 -6.60 5.41 14.47
C ILE A 526 -5.41 6.34 14.24
N CYS A 527 -4.20 5.78 14.17
CA CYS A 527 -2.98 6.56 13.93
C CYS A 527 -2.69 6.81 12.44
N ASN A 528 -3.29 6.01 11.55
CA ASN A 528 -3.09 6.11 10.11
C ASN A 528 -4.19 6.92 9.43
N GLY A 529 -3.84 8.09 8.89
CA GLY A 529 -4.79 8.97 8.20
C GLY A 529 -5.43 8.37 6.93
N SER A 530 -4.89 7.25 6.41
CA SER A 530 -5.48 6.53 5.28
C SER A 530 -6.42 5.39 5.70
N ASP A 531 -6.49 5.03 6.99
CA ASP A 531 -7.34 3.96 7.51
C ASP A 531 -8.74 4.48 7.90
N ASN A 532 -9.51 4.89 6.88
CA ASN A 532 -10.85 5.44 7.06
C ASN A 532 -11.86 4.47 7.71
N GLY A 533 -11.57 3.15 7.68
CA GLY A 533 -12.41 2.11 8.29
C GLY A 533 -11.99 1.73 9.69
N GLY A 534 -10.88 2.28 10.19
CA GLY A 534 -10.27 1.89 11.47
C GLY A 534 -10.01 0.39 11.54
N ARG A 535 -9.53 -0.22 10.46
CA ARG A 535 -9.17 -1.66 10.44
C ARG A 535 -8.03 -1.94 11.42
N TYR A 536 -7.09 -1.02 11.55
CA TYR A 536 -5.91 -1.11 12.39
C TYR A 536 -5.99 -0.18 13.61
N ALA A 537 -7.21 0.16 14.05
CA ALA A 537 -7.42 0.89 15.28
C ALA A 537 -6.80 0.16 16.48
N TYR A 538 -6.44 0.90 17.52
CA TYR A 538 -5.69 0.40 18.68
C TYR A 538 -6.29 -0.88 19.29
N ASN A 539 -7.60 -0.90 19.57
CA ASN A 539 -8.33 -2.04 20.12
C ASN A 539 -8.44 -3.25 19.18
N LYS A 540 -8.28 -3.07 17.86
CA LYS A 540 -8.39 -4.15 16.87
C LYS A 540 -7.08 -4.87 16.60
N GLN A 541 -5.94 -4.31 17.04
CA GLN A 541 -4.63 -4.90 16.75
C GLN A 541 -4.50 -6.37 17.21
N PRO A 542 -4.99 -6.80 18.39
CA PRO A 542 -4.95 -8.20 18.80
C PRO A 542 -5.71 -9.13 17.84
N GLU A 543 -6.94 -8.76 17.46
CA GLU A 543 -7.75 -9.56 16.54
C GLU A 543 -7.13 -9.62 15.14
N ILE A 544 -6.59 -8.50 14.64
CA ILE A 544 -5.90 -8.44 13.34
C ILE A 544 -4.64 -9.30 13.33
N CYS A 545 -3.87 -9.32 14.41
CA CYS A 545 -2.70 -10.20 14.53
C CYS A 545 -3.10 -11.68 14.52
N ARG A 546 -4.20 -12.06 15.21
CA ARG A 546 -4.79 -13.40 15.14
C ARG A 546 -5.21 -13.75 13.71
N TRP A 547 -5.89 -12.84 13.03
CA TRP A 547 -6.30 -13.01 11.63
C TRP A 547 -5.11 -13.20 10.69
N ASN A 548 -4.03 -12.43 10.87
CA ASN A 548 -2.81 -12.56 10.09
C ASN A 548 -2.10 -13.91 10.33
N LEU A 549 -2.14 -14.46 11.55
CA LEU A 549 -1.66 -15.82 11.81
C LEU A 549 -2.47 -16.87 11.07
N GLY A 550 -3.79 -16.71 10.97
CA GLY A 550 -4.64 -17.54 10.11
C GLY A 550 -4.20 -17.48 8.64
N LYS A 551 -3.82 -16.29 8.15
CA LYS A 551 -3.27 -16.16 6.80
C LYS A 551 -1.91 -16.81 6.61
N LEU A 552 -1.06 -16.83 7.64
CA LEU A 552 0.16 -17.62 7.63
C LEU A 552 -0.14 -19.13 7.61
N ALA A 553 -1.11 -19.60 8.42
CA ALA A 553 -1.52 -21.00 8.44
C ALA A 553 -1.93 -21.51 7.05
N GLU A 554 -2.82 -20.77 6.37
CA GLU A 554 -3.20 -21.03 4.98
C GLU A 554 -1.99 -21.10 4.03
N ALA A 555 -0.99 -20.24 4.24
CA ALA A 555 0.20 -20.17 3.38
C ALA A 555 1.15 -21.36 3.56
N LEU A 556 1.08 -22.07 4.70
CA LEU A 556 1.93 -23.20 5.04
C LEU A 556 1.38 -24.55 4.55
N VAL A 557 0.15 -24.60 4.03
CA VAL A 557 -0.47 -25.82 3.49
C VAL A 557 0.28 -26.34 2.25
N PRO A 558 0.63 -27.64 2.14
CA PRO A 558 0.23 -28.75 3.01
C PRO A 558 1.29 -29.14 4.05
N GLU A 559 2.40 -28.40 4.16
CA GLU A 559 3.50 -28.69 5.11
C GLU A 559 3.04 -28.57 6.58
N LEU A 560 2.02 -27.75 6.80
CA LEU A 560 1.24 -27.71 8.03
C LEU A 560 -0.25 -27.79 7.64
N PRO A 561 -0.93 -28.92 7.91
CA PRO A 561 -2.37 -29.06 7.69
C PRO A 561 -3.18 -28.03 8.47
N LEU A 562 -4.26 -27.52 7.86
CA LEU A 562 -5.08 -26.47 8.46
C LEU A 562 -5.70 -26.90 9.79
N GLU A 563 -6.14 -28.16 9.87
CA GLU A 563 -6.78 -28.74 11.06
C GLU A 563 -5.87 -28.70 12.29
N ILE A 564 -4.54 -28.74 12.08
CA ILE A 564 -3.55 -28.63 13.15
C ILE A 564 -3.29 -27.17 13.49
N SER A 565 -3.09 -26.31 12.48
CA SER A 565 -2.77 -24.89 12.72
C SER A 565 -3.94 -24.10 13.31
N GLU A 566 -5.17 -24.38 12.90
CA GLU A 566 -6.37 -23.72 13.42
C GLU A 566 -6.56 -24.07 14.89
N LEU A 567 -6.41 -25.35 15.24
CA LEU A 567 -6.47 -25.80 16.64
C LEU A 567 -5.39 -25.10 17.50
N ILE A 568 -4.15 -24.98 17.00
CA ILE A 568 -3.09 -24.23 17.69
C ILE A 568 -3.47 -22.77 17.89
N LEU A 569 -4.08 -22.12 16.89
CA LEU A 569 -4.47 -20.73 16.98
C LEU A 569 -5.58 -20.53 18.02
N GLU A 570 -6.56 -21.42 18.04
CA GLU A 570 -7.67 -21.42 19.00
C GLU A 570 -7.22 -21.70 20.44
N GLU A 571 -6.32 -22.67 20.64
CA GLU A 571 -5.86 -23.07 21.97
C GLU A 571 -4.84 -22.09 22.58
N GLU A 572 -3.96 -21.49 21.76
CA GLU A 572 -2.76 -20.84 22.28
C GLU A 572 -2.78 -19.31 22.18
N TYR A 573 -3.45 -18.72 21.17
CA TYR A 573 -3.30 -17.28 20.92
C TYR A 573 -3.95 -16.43 21.99
N ASP A 574 -5.26 -16.62 22.20
CA ASP A 574 -6.05 -15.78 23.11
C ASP A 574 -5.59 -15.98 24.56
N ALA A 575 -5.35 -17.24 24.96
CA ALA A 575 -4.80 -17.57 26.27
C ALA A 575 -3.41 -16.94 26.52
N GLU A 576 -2.50 -16.97 25.54
CA GLU A 576 -1.17 -16.38 25.69
C GLU A 576 -1.22 -14.84 25.70
N PHE A 577 -2.08 -14.23 24.87
CA PHE A 577 -2.30 -12.79 24.84
C PHE A 577 -2.84 -12.30 26.18
N GLU A 578 -3.95 -12.87 26.67
CA GLU A 578 -4.61 -12.46 27.92
C GLU A 578 -3.67 -12.61 29.11
N ARG A 579 -2.98 -13.76 29.20
CA ARG A 579 -2.02 -14.04 30.26
C ARG A 579 -0.87 -13.03 30.26
N HIS A 580 -0.26 -12.76 29.11
CA HIS A 580 0.88 -11.84 29.01
C HIS A 580 0.45 -10.38 29.26
N TYR A 581 -0.69 -9.98 28.70
CA TYR A 581 -1.28 -8.66 28.89
C TYR A 581 -1.59 -8.41 30.36
N LEU A 582 -2.31 -9.31 31.02
CA LEU A 582 -2.68 -9.15 32.44
C LEU A 582 -1.44 -9.12 33.33
N GLN A 583 -0.45 -10.01 33.10
CA GLN A 583 0.81 -10.00 33.83
C GLN A 583 1.55 -8.66 33.73
N LYS A 584 1.53 -8.02 32.55
CA LYS A 584 2.12 -6.70 32.35
C LYS A 584 1.31 -5.60 33.00
N MET A 585 -0.02 -5.59 32.84
CA MET A 585 -0.89 -4.60 33.47
C MET A 585 -0.83 -4.66 35.00
N ARG A 586 -0.77 -5.86 35.60
CA ARG A 586 -0.54 -6.05 37.04
C ARG A 586 0.75 -5.38 37.51
N LYS A 587 1.87 -5.55 36.79
CA LYS A 587 3.14 -4.87 37.09
C LYS A 587 3.03 -3.35 36.95
N LYS A 588 2.34 -2.86 35.91
CA LYS A 588 2.07 -1.42 35.72
C LYS A 588 1.23 -0.83 36.85
N LEU A 589 0.37 -1.64 37.49
CA LEU A 589 -0.43 -1.29 38.66
C LEU A 589 0.24 -1.63 40.00
N GLY A 590 1.45 -2.20 40.01
CA GLY A 590 2.12 -2.57 41.25
C GLY A 590 1.46 -3.71 42.02
N LEU A 591 0.70 -4.58 41.34
CA LEU A 591 0.15 -5.83 41.88
C LEU A 591 1.18 -6.94 41.65
N ILE A 592 1.93 -7.31 42.70
CA ILE A 592 3.18 -8.08 42.57
C ILE A 592 3.03 -9.50 43.10
N HIS A 593 2.48 -9.65 44.30
CA HIS A 593 2.60 -10.88 45.09
C HIS A 593 1.38 -11.78 44.96
N LEU A 594 0.19 -11.19 44.80
CA LEU A 594 -1.08 -11.92 44.75
C LEU A 594 -1.79 -11.66 43.42
N GLU A 595 -2.13 -12.72 42.68
CA GLU A 595 -3.00 -12.63 41.50
C GLU A 595 -4.43 -12.98 41.92
N LEU A 596 -5.37 -12.11 41.60
CA LEU A 596 -6.79 -12.33 41.86
C LEU A 596 -7.57 -12.35 40.55
N GLU A 597 -8.66 -13.12 40.51
CA GLU A 597 -9.53 -13.21 39.32
C GLU A 597 -10.08 -11.85 38.90
N ASP A 598 -10.35 -10.93 39.84
CA ASP A 598 -10.88 -9.58 39.56
C ASP A 598 -9.80 -8.57 39.05
N ASP A 599 -8.54 -8.98 38.89
CA ASP A 599 -7.46 -8.07 38.43
C ASP A 599 -7.72 -7.56 37.00
N ASP A 600 -8.31 -8.39 36.13
CA ASP A 600 -8.68 -8.04 34.75
C ASP A 600 -9.77 -6.96 34.70
N LYS A 601 -10.75 -7.07 35.60
CA LYS A 601 -11.85 -6.12 35.76
C LYS A 601 -11.34 -4.79 36.27
N LEU A 602 -10.43 -4.81 37.25
CA LEU A 602 -9.80 -3.58 37.75
C LEU A 602 -9.05 -2.82 36.64
N VAL A 603 -8.32 -3.56 35.78
CA VAL A 603 -7.65 -3.01 34.61
C VAL A 603 -8.65 -2.46 33.60
N SER A 604 -9.73 -3.18 33.32
CA SER A 604 -10.78 -2.75 32.39
C SER A 604 -11.48 -1.47 32.86
N GLU A 605 -11.79 -1.39 34.16
CA GLU A 605 -12.38 -0.19 34.78
C GLU A 605 -11.42 1.00 34.83
N LEU A 606 -10.09 0.77 34.89
CA LEU A 606 -9.10 1.83 34.75
C LEU A 606 -9.14 2.43 33.35
N LEU A 607 -9.09 1.57 32.34
CA LEU A 607 -9.11 2.00 30.94
C LEU A 607 -10.42 2.74 30.62
N GLU A 608 -11.55 2.28 31.15
CA GLU A 608 -12.82 2.98 31.04
C GLU A 608 -12.77 4.36 31.72
N THR A 609 -12.18 4.45 32.93
CA THR A 609 -11.99 5.74 33.62
C THR A 609 -11.12 6.69 32.79
N MET A 610 -10.04 6.19 32.18
CA MET A 610 -9.17 6.98 31.30
C MET A 610 -9.93 7.42 30.04
N HIS A 611 -10.79 6.57 29.48
CA HIS A 611 -11.61 6.92 28.31
C HIS A 611 -12.61 8.03 28.63
N LEU A 612 -13.36 7.89 29.74
CA LEU A 612 -14.37 8.86 30.19
C LEU A 612 -13.78 10.23 30.54
N THR A 613 -12.56 10.24 31.10
CA THR A 613 -11.88 11.46 31.53
C THR A 613 -10.94 12.04 30.48
N GLY A 614 -10.60 11.28 29.43
CA GLY A 614 -9.56 11.64 28.47
C GLY A 614 -8.17 11.64 29.08
N GLY A 615 -7.89 10.73 30.03
CA GLY A 615 -6.60 10.63 30.71
C GLY A 615 -5.45 10.31 29.76
N ASP A 616 -4.31 10.98 29.92
CA ASP A 616 -3.07 10.66 29.22
C ASP A 616 -2.64 9.23 29.55
N PHE A 617 -2.39 8.41 28.52
CA PHE A 617 -2.13 6.99 28.67
C PHE A 617 -0.89 6.73 29.51
N THR A 618 0.22 7.39 29.17
CA THR A 618 1.53 7.13 29.79
C THR A 618 1.62 7.78 31.16
N ASN A 619 1.24 9.05 31.27
CA ASN A 619 1.38 9.84 32.48
C ASN A 619 0.43 9.34 33.59
N THR A 620 -0.75 8.82 33.25
CA THR A 620 -1.63 8.17 34.23
C THR A 620 -0.91 7.02 34.93
N PHE A 621 -0.34 6.07 34.18
CA PHE A 621 0.40 4.95 34.76
C PHE A 621 1.63 5.39 35.54
N ARG A 622 2.35 6.41 35.05
CA ARG A 622 3.51 6.95 35.76
C ARG A 622 3.10 7.60 37.09
N LEU A 623 2.05 8.42 37.12
CA LEU A 623 1.55 9.07 38.34
C LEU A 623 1.02 8.09 39.37
N LEU A 624 0.37 6.99 38.96
CA LEU A 624 -0.15 5.97 39.87
C LEU A 624 0.93 5.36 40.79
N SER A 625 2.21 5.41 40.39
CA SER A 625 3.33 4.97 41.25
C SER A 625 3.41 5.79 42.56
N SER A 626 3.04 7.07 42.52
CA SER A 626 3.07 7.96 43.68
C SER A 626 1.85 7.82 44.60
N PHE A 627 0.82 7.08 44.19
CA PHE A 627 -0.36 6.83 45.02
C PHE A 627 0.00 5.85 46.15
N SER A 628 -0.08 6.31 47.40
CA SER A 628 0.29 5.54 48.59
C SER A 628 -0.84 4.67 49.16
N GLY A 629 -2.08 4.81 48.68
CA GLY A 629 -3.23 4.08 49.23
C GLY A 629 -3.67 4.54 50.62
N ASP A 630 -3.08 5.61 51.16
CA ASP A 630 -3.39 6.15 52.50
C ASP A 630 -4.84 6.65 52.63
N LEU A 631 -5.38 6.60 53.85
CA LEU A 631 -6.70 7.13 54.20
C LEU A 631 -6.74 8.65 54.40
N ASP A 632 -5.62 9.35 54.25
CA ASP A 632 -5.54 10.81 54.44
C ASP A 632 -6.33 11.54 53.32
N PRO A 633 -7.44 12.22 53.67
CA PRO A 633 -8.26 12.91 52.67
C PRO A 633 -7.50 14.03 51.94
N LEU A 634 -6.52 14.67 52.58
CA LEU A 634 -5.74 15.74 51.97
C LEU A 634 -4.79 15.21 50.89
N LYS A 635 -4.10 14.09 51.17
CA LYS A 635 -3.27 13.41 50.17
C LYS A 635 -4.08 12.88 49.00
N LEU A 636 -5.28 12.37 49.26
CA LEU A 636 -6.18 11.91 48.20
C LEU A 636 -6.62 13.08 47.31
N GLU A 637 -6.96 14.23 47.89
CA GLU A 637 -7.36 15.41 47.12
C GLU A 637 -6.21 15.98 46.28
N ASP A 638 -4.99 16.08 46.84
CA ASP A 638 -3.78 16.47 46.11
C ASP A 638 -3.48 15.51 44.94
N PHE A 639 -3.65 14.19 45.16
CA PHE A 639 -3.50 13.22 44.07
C PHE A 639 -4.60 13.36 43.00
N LEU A 640 -5.84 13.60 43.41
CA LEU A 640 -6.97 13.83 42.50
C LEU A 640 -6.75 15.08 41.64
N GLU A 641 -6.11 16.12 42.16
CA GLU A 641 -5.71 17.30 41.39
C GLU A 641 -4.64 16.95 40.34
N LYS A 642 -3.58 16.25 40.75
CA LYS A 642 -2.50 15.83 39.83
C LYS A 642 -2.99 14.93 38.70
N ILE A 643 -3.84 13.95 39.00
CA ILE A 643 -4.38 13.04 37.97
C ILE A 643 -5.41 13.73 37.08
N ALA A 644 -6.20 14.66 37.63
CA ALA A 644 -7.12 15.47 36.82
C ALA A 644 -6.38 16.42 35.87
N MET A 645 -5.19 16.92 36.24
CA MET A 645 -4.32 17.68 35.33
C MET A 645 -3.85 16.85 34.13
N GLN A 646 -3.78 15.52 34.25
CA GLN A 646 -3.46 14.62 33.13
C GLN A 646 -4.68 14.23 32.28
N CYS A 647 -5.87 14.74 32.60
CA CYS A 647 -7.05 14.57 31.78
C CYS A 647 -7.11 15.63 30.67
N ALA A 648 -7.67 15.26 29.52
CA ALA A 648 -7.88 16.15 28.38
C ALA A 648 -8.63 17.43 28.81
N SER A 649 -8.15 18.57 28.31
CA SER A 649 -8.82 19.85 28.47
C SER A 649 -10.14 19.88 27.70
N MET A 650 -10.97 20.88 28.02
CA MET A 650 -12.22 21.10 27.29
C MET A 650 -11.95 21.39 25.80
N GLU A 651 -10.88 22.12 25.50
CA GLU A 651 -10.45 22.48 24.16
C GLU A 651 -10.01 21.23 23.38
N GLU A 652 -9.18 20.38 23.99
CA GLU A 652 -8.76 19.10 23.39
C GLU A 652 -9.95 18.20 23.06
N LEU A 653 -10.91 18.07 23.99
CA LEU A 653 -12.12 17.29 23.76
C LEU A 653 -13.01 17.91 22.66
N LYS A 654 -13.16 19.24 22.63
CA LYS A 654 -13.90 19.93 21.56
C LYS A 654 -13.27 19.71 20.18
N VAL A 655 -11.94 19.70 20.08
CA VAL A 655 -11.26 19.42 18.82
C VAL A 655 -11.44 17.95 18.42
N ALA A 656 -11.26 17.01 19.37
CA ALA A 656 -11.41 15.57 19.10
C ALA A 656 -12.82 15.17 18.64
N PHE A 657 -13.84 15.74 19.28
CA PHE A 657 -15.24 15.48 18.96
C PHE A 657 -15.84 16.49 17.96
N ARG A 658 -15.02 17.32 17.31
CA ARG A 658 -15.52 18.22 16.27
C ARG A 658 -16.17 17.40 15.15
N PRO A 659 -17.44 17.68 14.79
CA PRO A 659 -18.10 16.98 13.67
C PRO A 659 -17.28 17.14 12.40
N GLN A 660 -17.01 16.02 11.71
CA GLN A 660 -16.25 16.03 10.46
C GLN A 660 -17.17 16.19 9.24
N MET A 661 -18.46 15.89 9.40
CA MET A 661 -19.48 16.07 8.38
C MET A 661 -20.35 17.30 8.63
N ASP A 662 -20.66 18.04 7.55
CA ASP A 662 -21.65 19.12 7.61
C ASP A 662 -23.06 18.55 7.87
N PRO A 663 -23.92 19.22 8.67
CA PRO A 663 -25.27 18.73 8.98
C PRO A 663 -26.15 18.43 7.76
N ARG A 664 -25.99 19.16 6.64
CA ARG A 664 -26.72 18.90 5.40
C ARG A 664 -26.24 17.62 4.73
N GLN A 665 -24.95 17.33 4.81
CA GLN A 665 -24.35 16.10 4.29
C GLN A 665 -24.84 14.88 5.09
N LEU A 666 -24.88 14.99 6.42
CA LEU A 666 -25.42 13.92 7.28
C LEU A 666 -26.89 13.62 6.96
N SER A 667 -27.72 14.67 6.82
CA SER A 667 -29.12 14.53 6.43
C SER A 667 -29.28 13.85 5.06
N MET A 668 -28.46 14.24 4.08
CA MET A 668 -28.43 13.61 2.76
C MET A 668 -28.01 12.13 2.82
N MET A 669 -27.00 11.79 3.63
CA MET A 669 -26.58 10.39 3.81
C MET A 669 -27.64 9.54 4.51
N LEU A 670 -28.36 10.09 5.49
CA LEU A 670 -29.48 9.41 6.14
C LEU A 670 -30.65 9.19 5.16
N MET A 671 -30.96 10.17 4.31
CA MET A 671 -31.94 9.99 3.22
C MET A 671 -31.50 8.96 2.18
N LEU A 672 -30.21 8.92 1.84
CA LEU A 672 -29.65 7.89 0.95
C LEU A 672 -29.73 6.48 1.55
N ALA A 673 -29.45 6.34 2.86
CA ALA A 673 -29.60 5.07 3.57
C ALA A 673 -31.04 4.52 3.50
N GLN A 674 -32.04 5.42 3.52
CA GLN A 674 -33.46 5.07 3.44
C GLN A 674 -33.92 4.81 2.00
N SER A 675 -33.44 5.59 1.03
CA SER A 675 -33.91 5.55 -0.37
C SER A 675 -33.19 4.52 -1.23
N ASN A 676 -31.89 4.27 -1.00
CA ASN A 676 -31.11 3.28 -1.75
C ASN A 676 -30.00 2.65 -0.88
N PRO A 677 -30.34 1.60 -0.09
CA PRO A 677 -29.42 0.94 0.84
C PRO A 677 -28.18 0.33 0.17
N GLN A 678 -28.30 -0.09 -1.10
CA GLN A 678 -27.20 -0.71 -1.84
C GLN A 678 -26.16 0.32 -2.27
N LEU A 679 -26.61 1.49 -2.76
CA LEU A 679 -25.72 2.60 -3.09
C LEU A 679 -25.10 3.20 -1.82
N PHE A 680 -25.86 3.25 -0.73
CA PHE A 680 -25.37 3.68 0.57
C PHE A 680 -24.19 2.82 1.05
N ALA A 681 -24.33 1.48 1.00
CA ALA A 681 -23.27 0.55 1.38
C ALA A 681 -21.98 0.68 0.55
N LEU A 682 -22.06 1.26 -0.65
CA LEU A 682 -20.92 1.53 -1.54
C LEU A 682 -20.23 2.87 -1.26
N ILE A 683 -20.91 3.83 -0.64
CA ILE A 683 -20.42 5.20 -0.40
C ILE A 683 -19.90 5.39 1.03
N GLY A 684 -20.52 4.73 2.00
CA GLY A 684 -20.11 4.78 3.40
C GLY A 684 -20.65 3.59 4.18
N THR A 685 -19.94 3.17 5.22
CA THR A 685 -20.46 2.11 6.09
C THR A 685 -21.48 2.71 7.07
N LYS A 686 -22.50 1.93 7.44
CA LYS A 686 -23.43 2.29 8.53
C LYS A 686 -22.67 2.68 9.81
N ALA A 687 -21.55 2.00 10.07
CA ALA A 687 -20.66 2.27 11.21
C ALA A 687 -20.09 3.69 11.19
N ASN A 688 -19.65 4.20 10.03
CA ASN A 688 -19.11 5.56 9.94
C ASN A 688 -20.17 6.63 10.26
N ILE A 689 -21.43 6.41 9.89
CA ILE A 689 -22.52 7.33 10.25
C ILE A 689 -22.81 7.26 11.75
N THR A 690 -22.85 6.06 12.32
CA THR A 690 -23.06 5.90 13.76
C THR A 690 -21.98 6.63 14.55
N LYS A 691 -20.70 6.51 14.16
CA LYS A 691 -19.59 7.25 14.78
C LYS A 691 -19.75 8.76 14.65
N GLU A 692 -20.14 9.27 13.49
CA GLU A 692 -20.35 10.71 13.32
C GLU A 692 -21.56 11.23 14.13
N LEU A 693 -22.61 10.42 14.30
CA LEU A 693 -23.73 10.77 15.20
C LEU A 693 -23.28 10.82 16.67
N GLU A 694 -22.53 9.82 17.14
CA GLU A 694 -21.96 9.80 18.49
C GLU A 694 -21.06 11.01 18.73
N ARG A 695 -20.24 11.36 17.73
CA ARG A 695 -19.36 12.52 17.77
C ARG A 695 -20.13 13.82 17.93
N ILE A 696 -21.20 14.02 17.15
CA ILE A 696 -22.09 15.18 17.26
C ILE A 696 -22.75 15.25 18.65
N GLU A 697 -23.23 14.12 19.17
CA GLU A 697 -23.84 14.06 20.49
C GLU A 697 -22.84 14.46 21.59
N GLN A 698 -21.62 13.91 21.55
CA GLN A 698 -20.55 14.26 22.50
C GLN A 698 -20.15 15.73 22.39
N PHE A 699 -20.00 16.25 21.16
CA PHE A 699 -19.71 17.65 20.92
C PHE A 699 -20.79 18.57 21.51
N SER A 700 -22.06 18.23 21.32
CA SER A 700 -23.18 18.99 21.89
C SER A 700 -23.17 18.96 23.43
N LYS A 701 -22.84 17.82 24.05
CA LYS A 701 -22.69 17.72 25.52
C LYS A 701 -21.54 18.61 26.01
N LEU A 702 -20.40 18.61 25.31
CA LEU A 702 -19.24 19.43 25.65
C LEU A 702 -19.50 20.94 25.52
N GLN A 703 -20.43 21.37 24.66
CA GLN A 703 -20.83 22.77 24.56
C GLN A 703 -21.63 23.26 25.78
N GLN A 704 -22.29 22.36 26.51
CA GLN A 704 -23.13 22.69 27.66
C GLN A 704 -22.39 22.60 29.00
N LEU A 705 -21.23 21.95 29.03
CA LEU A 705 -20.41 21.76 30.23
C LEU A 705 -19.48 22.97 30.44
N THR A 706 -19.26 23.36 31.70
CA THR A 706 -18.17 24.28 32.06
C THR A 706 -16.88 23.52 32.35
N ALA A 707 -15.73 24.21 32.35
CA ALA A 707 -14.46 23.60 32.75
C ALA A 707 -14.48 23.08 34.21
N ALA A 708 -15.18 23.79 35.11
CA ALA A 708 -15.35 23.37 36.50
C ALA A 708 -16.22 22.11 36.64
N ASP A 709 -17.28 21.99 35.82
CA ASP A 709 -18.11 20.79 35.78
C ASP A 709 -17.34 19.58 35.26
N LEU A 710 -16.54 19.77 34.20
CA LEU A 710 -15.66 18.74 33.64
C LEU A 710 -14.63 18.26 34.68
N LEU A 711 -13.97 19.19 35.37
CA LEU A 711 -13.01 18.87 36.42
C LEU A 711 -13.67 18.07 37.56
N SER A 712 -14.83 18.51 38.04
CA SER A 712 -15.59 17.84 39.10
C SER A 712 -16.04 16.44 38.68
N ARG A 713 -16.49 16.29 37.43
CA ARG A 713 -16.83 14.99 36.83
C ARG A 713 -15.63 14.06 36.79
N ASN A 714 -14.48 14.55 36.32
CA ASN A 714 -13.27 13.75 36.20
C ASN A 714 -12.74 13.31 37.58
N LYS A 715 -12.70 14.22 38.57
CA LYS A 715 -12.34 13.88 39.96
C LYS A 715 -13.25 12.78 40.53
N ARG A 716 -14.56 12.81 40.24
CA ARG A 716 -15.49 11.77 40.69
C ARG A 716 -15.17 10.39 40.11
N HIS A 717 -14.98 10.29 38.79
CA HIS A 717 -14.62 9.02 38.15
C HIS A 717 -13.30 8.46 38.69
N TRP A 718 -12.27 9.31 38.82
CA TRP A 718 -10.99 8.90 39.40
C TRP A 718 -11.11 8.45 40.86
N LYS A 719 -11.90 9.16 41.68
CA LYS A 719 -12.13 8.80 43.07
C LYS A 719 -12.79 7.43 43.21
N GLU A 720 -13.81 7.14 42.39
CA GLU A 720 -14.49 5.84 42.37
C GLU A 720 -13.54 4.70 42.02
N TRP A 721 -12.71 4.86 40.98
CA TRP A 721 -11.74 3.84 40.60
C TRP A 721 -10.59 3.68 41.62
N LEU A 722 -10.04 4.80 42.12
CA LEU A 722 -8.97 4.78 43.14
C LEU A 722 -9.40 4.10 44.43
N GLN A 723 -10.68 4.19 44.80
CA GLN A 723 -11.22 3.44 45.94
C GLN A 723 -11.14 1.93 45.73
N LYS A 724 -11.49 1.43 44.54
CA LYS A 724 -11.38 0.00 44.18
C LYS A 724 -9.92 -0.43 44.12
N TYR A 725 -9.06 0.38 43.50
CA TYR A 725 -7.63 0.12 43.43
C TYR A 725 -6.99 0.04 44.83
N ARG A 726 -7.35 0.95 45.74
CA ARG A 726 -6.92 0.93 47.13
C ARG A 726 -7.31 -0.35 47.86
N VAL A 727 -8.58 -0.76 47.76
CA VAL A 727 -9.06 -2.04 48.34
C VAL A 727 -8.27 -3.22 47.80
N ARG A 728 -7.90 -3.18 46.51
CA ARG A 728 -7.07 -4.21 45.91
C ARG A 728 -5.62 -4.19 46.40
N LEU A 729 -5.03 -3.01 46.63
CA LEU A 729 -3.70 -2.88 47.22
C LEU A 729 -3.66 -3.37 48.67
N GLU A 730 -4.72 -3.14 49.46
CA GLU A 730 -4.83 -3.68 50.82
C GLU A 730 -4.66 -5.21 50.84
N LYS A 731 -5.16 -5.93 49.82
CA LYS A 731 -4.98 -7.38 49.65
C LYS A 731 -3.54 -7.82 49.39
N GLU A 732 -2.72 -6.99 48.74
CA GLU A 732 -1.27 -7.27 48.61
C GLU A 732 -0.58 -7.20 49.98
N ILE A 733 -1.00 -6.23 50.81
CA ILE A 733 -0.35 -5.90 52.08
C ILE A 733 -0.75 -6.88 53.19
N GLU A 734 -1.96 -7.47 53.16
CA GLU A 734 -2.49 -8.39 54.20
C GLU A 734 -1.51 -9.52 54.59
N SER A 735 -0.67 -9.97 53.66
CA SER A 735 0.31 -11.05 53.87
C SER A 735 1.73 -10.58 54.18
N ILE A 736 1.98 -9.26 54.24
CA ILE A 736 3.32 -8.67 54.29
C ILE A 736 3.60 -8.01 55.65
N SER A 737 4.75 -8.32 56.23
CA SER A 737 5.14 -7.86 57.57
C SER A 737 5.56 -6.38 57.65
N ASN A 738 5.93 -5.77 56.53
CA ASN A 738 6.39 -4.37 56.47
C ASN A 738 5.85 -3.65 55.21
N ALA A 739 4.90 -2.74 55.42
CA ALA A 739 4.24 -2.00 54.35
C ALA A 739 5.17 -1.02 53.61
N ASP A 740 6.15 -0.41 54.29
CA ASP A 740 7.08 0.52 53.66
C ASP A 740 8.02 -0.19 52.67
N VAL A 741 8.49 -1.39 53.06
CA VAL A 741 9.33 -2.23 52.19
C VAL A 741 8.54 -2.69 50.97
N TRP A 742 7.28 -3.13 51.17
CA TRP A 742 6.40 -3.47 50.06
C TRP A 742 6.15 -2.28 49.14
N ASN A 743 5.85 -1.10 49.68
CA ASN A 743 5.59 0.08 48.85
C ASN A 743 6.84 0.50 48.06
N ALA A 744 8.03 0.40 48.65
CA ALA A 744 9.28 0.65 47.92
C ALA A 744 9.49 -0.33 46.76
N GLU A 745 9.18 -1.62 46.96
CA GLU A 745 9.20 -2.63 45.90
C GLU A 745 8.14 -2.34 44.81
N ARG A 746 6.91 -2.03 45.23
CA ARG A 746 5.80 -1.63 44.37
C ARG A 746 6.19 -0.49 43.44
N VAL A 747 6.67 0.61 44.00
CA VAL A 747 7.09 1.80 43.25
C VAL A 747 8.22 1.46 42.28
N LYS A 748 9.21 0.67 42.72
CA LYS A 748 10.31 0.22 41.86
C LYS A 748 9.81 -0.58 40.66
N VAL A 749 8.91 -1.55 40.87
CA VAL A 749 8.31 -2.35 39.79
C VAL A 749 7.47 -1.49 38.87
N MET A 750 6.65 -0.59 39.40
CA MET A 750 5.85 0.33 38.58
C MET A 750 6.76 1.23 37.73
N ASN A 751 7.78 1.84 38.31
CA ASN A 751 8.70 2.72 37.59
C ASN A 751 9.51 2.00 36.51
N SER A 752 9.81 0.71 36.66
CA SER A 752 10.48 -0.09 35.62
C SER A 752 9.55 -0.64 34.54
N ASN A 753 8.22 -0.45 34.67
CA ASN A 753 7.22 -0.91 33.68
C ASN A 753 6.35 0.26 33.14
N ASN A 754 6.39 1.43 33.76
CA ASN A 754 5.69 2.64 33.36
C ASN A 754 6.71 3.68 32.88
N PRO A 755 6.89 3.81 31.54
CA PRO A 755 7.86 4.75 31.00
C PRO A 755 7.49 6.19 31.35
N LYS A 756 8.50 7.02 31.56
CA LYS A 756 8.39 8.48 31.54
C LYS A 756 8.46 9.01 30.10
N TYR A 757 9.25 8.37 29.24
CA TYR A 757 9.47 8.82 27.86
C TYR A 757 8.94 7.81 26.84
N ILE A 758 8.07 8.27 25.93
CA ILE A 758 7.58 7.56 24.75
C ILE A 758 7.69 8.45 23.50
N LEU A 759 7.74 7.89 22.30
CA LEU A 759 7.85 8.70 21.08
C LEU A 759 6.47 9.29 20.69
N ARG A 760 6.04 10.33 21.40
CA ARG A 760 4.81 11.09 21.09
C ARG A 760 4.94 11.73 19.71
N ASN A 761 3.82 11.83 18.99
CA ASN A 761 3.85 12.30 17.60
C ASN A 761 4.34 13.75 17.46
N TYR A 762 3.93 14.65 18.37
CA TYR A 762 4.39 16.05 18.34
C TYR A 762 5.88 16.20 18.67
N ILE A 763 6.42 15.35 19.55
CA ILE A 763 7.86 15.32 19.86
C ILE A 763 8.66 14.87 18.64
N ALA A 764 8.20 13.80 17.97
CA ALA A 764 8.79 13.37 16.72
C ALA A 764 8.71 14.47 15.65
N GLN A 765 7.58 15.19 15.56
CA GLN A 765 7.40 16.27 14.60
C GLN A 765 8.35 17.45 14.85
N ASN A 766 8.52 17.89 16.10
CA ASN A 766 9.48 18.94 16.45
C ASN A 766 10.92 18.55 16.04
N ALA A 767 11.30 17.30 16.29
CA ALA A 767 12.60 16.77 15.90
C ALA A 767 12.78 16.70 14.37
N ILE A 768 11.72 16.37 13.64
CA ILE A 768 11.69 16.37 12.18
C ILE A 768 11.85 17.79 11.63
N GLU A 769 11.11 18.76 12.15
CA GLU A 769 11.17 20.16 11.70
C GLU A 769 12.55 20.78 11.94
N ALA A 770 13.16 20.52 13.10
CA ALA A 770 14.55 20.90 13.36
C ALA A 770 15.51 20.27 12.34
N ALA A 771 15.38 18.97 12.08
CA ALA A 771 16.22 18.25 11.13
C ALA A 771 16.01 18.68 9.67
N GLU A 772 14.79 19.09 9.29
CA GLU A 772 14.49 19.70 7.99
C GLU A 772 15.22 21.03 7.79
N ASN A 773 15.46 21.77 8.87
CA ASN A 773 16.28 22.98 8.88
C ASN A 773 17.79 22.70 9.06
N GLY A 774 18.20 21.43 9.14
CA GLY A 774 19.60 21.01 9.25
C GLY A 774 20.10 20.86 10.69
N ASP A 775 19.25 21.06 11.69
CA ASP A 775 19.59 20.83 13.10
C ASP A 775 19.14 19.44 13.57
N PHE A 776 20.11 18.55 13.77
CA PHE A 776 19.88 17.20 14.27
C PHE A 776 20.06 17.06 15.78
N THR A 777 20.16 18.18 16.51
CA THR A 777 20.33 18.17 17.97
C THR A 777 19.06 17.66 18.65
N GLU A 778 17.88 18.10 18.20
CA GLU A 778 16.60 17.64 18.76
C GLU A 778 16.40 16.13 18.59
N VAL A 779 16.70 15.58 17.40
CA VAL A 779 16.65 14.13 17.14
C VAL A 779 17.54 13.34 18.10
N ARG A 780 18.75 13.85 18.37
CA ARG A 780 19.72 13.20 19.28
C ARG A 780 19.28 13.23 20.73
N GLU A 781 18.68 14.33 21.16
CA GLU A 781 18.19 14.45 22.53
C GLU A 781 16.92 13.62 22.76
N VAL A 782 16.00 13.61 21.80
CA VAL A 782 14.84 12.70 21.83
C VAL A 782 15.31 11.23 21.89
N LEU A 783 16.30 10.85 21.08
CA LEU A 783 16.89 9.51 21.15
C LEU A 783 17.42 9.19 22.56
N LYS A 784 18.18 10.12 23.17
CA LYS A 784 18.76 9.93 24.52
C LYS A 784 17.69 9.68 25.59
N CYS A 785 16.55 10.38 25.53
CA CYS A 785 15.42 10.11 26.42
C CYS A 785 14.83 8.71 26.17
N LEU A 786 14.68 8.33 24.90
CA LEU A 786 14.11 7.04 24.51
C LEU A 786 15.05 5.86 24.80
N GLU A 787 16.35 6.08 24.96
CA GLU A 787 17.32 5.07 25.41
C GLU A 787 17.13 4.69 26.89
N ASN A 788 16.56 5.59 27.70
CA ASN A 788 16.31 5.37 29.13
C ASN A 788 14.85 5.71 29.48
N PRO A 789 13.85 5.04 28.88
CA PRO A 789 12.47 5.51 28.90
C PRO A 789 11.83 5.44 30.29
N PHE A 790 12.42 4.71 31.24
CA PHE A 790 11.91 4.51 32.61
C PHE A 790 12.58 5.39 33.67
N GLU A 791 13.77 5.92 33.37
CA GLU A 791 14.60 6.70 34.29
C GLU A 791 14.32 8.19 34.15
N GLU A 792 14.37 8.92 35.26
CA GLU A 792 14.26 10.37 35.24
C GLU A 792 15.65 10.96 34.95
N THR A 793 15.84 11.56 33.78
CA THR A 793 17.14 12.10 33.40
C THR A 793 17.33 13.49 33.99
N GLU A 794 18.03 13.58 35.13
CA GLU A 794 18.49 14.85 35.72
C GLU A 794 19.47 15.55 34.75
N GLY A 795 19.00 16.46 33.91
CA GLY A 795 19.91 17.23 33.04
C GLY A 795 19.32 17.82 31.76
N LEU A 796 18.11 17.43 31.37
CA LEU A 796 17.34 18.13 30.35
C LEU A 796 16.30 18.97 31.07
N ALA A 797 16.57 20.27 31.22
CA ALA A 797 15.71 21.20 31.95
C ALA A 797 14.31 21.25 31.31
N GLU A 798 13.41 20.41 31.81
CA GLU A 798 11.97 20.55 31.65
C GLU A 798 11.58 21.83 32.42
N VAL A 799 11.34 22.93 31.72
CA VAL A 799 10.90 24.17 32.36
C VAL A 799 9.45 23.98 32.75
N GLN A 800 9.14 24.13 34.05
CA GLN A 800 7.75 24.19 34.52
C GLN A 800 7.10 25.46 33.95
N GLU A 801 5.99 25.30 33.24
CA GLU A 801 5.13 26.44 32.90
C GLU A 801 4.44 26.91 34.17
N ASP A 802 4.94 28.00 34.76
CA ASP A 802 4.13 28.81 35.67
C ASP A 802 3.05 29.51 34.83
N GLN A 803 1.78 29.26 35.16
CA GLN A 803 0.60 29.81 34.50
C GLN A 803 0.43 31.32 34.79
N GLU A 804 1.34 32.16 34.32
CA GLU A 804 1.14 33.62 34.29
C GLU A 804 1.86 34.20 33.06
N GLU A 805 1.22 34.15 31.88
CA GLU A 805 1.35 35.12 30.77
C GLU A 805 0.65 34.60 29.50
N GLU A 806 -0.68 34.46 29.53
CA GLU A 806 -1.50 34.22 28.34
C GLU A 806 -2.28 35.49 27.94
N GLU A 807 -1.60 36.65 27.94
CA GLU A 807 -2.07 37.89 27.32
C GLU A 807 -0.84 38.68 26.86
N THR A 808 -0.34 38.45 25.63
CA THR A 808 0.36 39.44 24.76
C THR A 808 1.10 38.89 23.52
N VAL A 809 0.92 37.64 23.06
CA VAL A 809 1.68 37.13 21.90
C VAL A 809 1.07 37.50 20.52
N ALA A 810 0.12 38.43 20.45
CA ALA A 810 -0.47 38.87 19.18
C ALA A 810 0.30 39.97 18.41
N ALA A 811 1.50 40.41 18.86
CA ALA A 811 2.14 41.60 18.27
C ALA A 811 3.65 41.54 17.92
N ALA A 812 4.34 40.40 18.07
CA ALA A 812 5.79 40.33 17.83
C ALA A 812 6.18 39.57 16.55
N ALA A 813 5.57 39.92 15.41
CA ALA A 813 6.05 39.51 14.09
C ALA A 813 6.97 40.60 13.51
N ALA A 814 8.19 40.75 14.06
CA ALA A 814 9.37 41.34 13.40
C ALA A 814 10.49 41.60 14.42
N THR A 815 11.40 40.66 14.64
CA THR A 815 12.84 40.91 14.84
C THR A 815 13.61 39.59 14.97
N CYS A 816 14.74 39.50 14.26
CA CYS A 816 15.61 38.33 14.23
C CYS A 816 16.49 38.23 15.50
N ALA A 817 16.29 37.19 16.30
CA ALA A 817 17.29 36.57 17.18
C ALA A 817 16.87 35.10 17.44
N PRO A 818 17.80 34.14 17.59
CA PRO A 818 17.45 32.75 17.81
C PRO A 818 16.98 32.58 19.26
N VAL A 819 15.67 32.51 19.47
CA VAL A 819 15.11 32.08 20.75
C VAL A 819 15.36 30.58 20.86
N ALA A 820 16.09 30.16 21.89
CA ALA A 820 16.23 28.74 22.21
C ALA A 820 14.82 28.16 22.39
N SER A 821 14.41 27.24 21.53
CA SER A 821 13.16 26.51 21.65
C SER A 821 13.14 25.82 23.02
N SER A 822 12.31 26.33 23.93
CA SER A 822 12.03 25.69 25.20
C SER A 822 11.30 24.38 24.92
N ARG A 823 11.80 23.27 25.45
CA ARG A 823 11.17 21.95 25.28
C ARG A 823 9.99 21.83 26.24
N LEU A 824 8.84 21.43 25.70
CA LEU A 824 7.70 21.02 26.50
C LEU A 824 8.05 19.75 27.30
N PRO A 825 7.82 19.73 28.62
CA PRO A 825 8.03 18.54 29.45
C PRO A 825 7.21 17.34 28.95
N TYR A 826 7.72 16.11 29.10
CA TYR A 826 6.94 14.92 28.72
C TYR A 826 5.67 14.71 29.56
N SER A 827 5.64 15.33 30.74
CA SER A 827 4.48 15.39 31.64
C SER A 827 3.46 16.48 31.27
N SER A 828 3.77 17.33 30.29
CA SER A 828 2.84 18.36 29.83
C SER A 828 1.76 17.75 28.93
N LYS A 829 0.64 18.48 28.80
CA LYS A 829 -0.38 18.15 27.81
C LYS A 829 0.19 18.30 26.40
N PRO A 830 -0.30 17.51 25.42
CA PRO A 830 0.04 17.74 24.04
C PRO A 830 -0.43 19.14 23.62
N PRO A 831 0.35 19.88 22.82
CA PRO A 831 -0.08 21.18 22.33
C PRO A 831 -1.29 21.02 21.39
N LEU A 832 -2.20 22.00 21.34
CA LEU A 832 -3.46 21.87 20.59
C LEU A 832 -3.26 21.49 19.11
N TRP A 833 -2.22 22.02 18.47
CA TRP A 833 -1.89 21.70 17.07
C TRP A 833 -1.48 20.23 16.86
N ALA A 834 -1.05 19.52 17.92
CA ALA A 834 -0.72 18.10 17.83
C ALA A 834 -1.92 17.25 17.42
N SER A 835 -3.14 17.68 17.76
CA SER A 835 -4.39 17.00 17.39
C SER A 835 -4.68 17.04 15.88
N GLU A 836 -4.03 17.96 15.14
CA GLU A 836 -4.15 18.09 13.69
C GLU A 836 -3.07 17.30 12.94
N LEU A 837 -2.12 16.67 13.65
CA LEU A 837 -1.08 15.87 13.02
C LEU A 837 -1.66 14.61 12.38
N CYS A 838 -1.59 14.56 11.06
CA CYS A 838 -1.92 13.39 10.27
C CYS A 838 -0.64 12.66 9.85
N VAL A 839 -0.49 11.41 10.27
CA VAL A 839 0.61 10.55 9.82
C VAL A 839 0.07 9.59 8.76
N THR A 840 0.69 9.60 7.58
CA THR A 840 0.32 8.81 6.40
C THR A 840 1.43 7.88 5.94
#